data_AF-A0A534TJ09-F1
#
_entry.id   AF-A0A534TJ09-F1
#
_cell.length_a   1.000
_cell.length_b   1.000
_cell.length_c   1.000
_cell.angle_alpha   90.00
_cell.angle_beta   90.00
_cell.angle_gamma   90.00
#
_symmetry.space_group_name_H-M   'P 1'
#
loop_
_entity.id
_entity.type
_entity.pdbx_description
1 polymer ?
#
loop_
_entity_poly.entity_id
_entity_poly.type
_entity_poly.pdbx_seq_one_letter_code
_entity_poly.pdbx_strand_id
1 'polypeptide(L)'
;MAGIGFQLRTLLSRDSYAGLLGAYGYAGVASSGPWVVSIGGVLAIGLLATGSVEPPIRVTQFLVSITWLMSASLLLTGPLQLLFARFVADQIYARKSERILPNLFAALSITTFAGGALASAVVHTAFDESLACRLLLVANFVVLCDGWLLLVLLSGVKAYRTVAALFLAAYLASIGGAAVLRPFGLEGLLAGFLIGQAGALFGMLALILRAFPGERRLSFDFLDPRQAHYELAAIGAVFYFGVWADKAAFWLNPGTSEPVFGPLRYSIIYDLPIFFAYLSAIPAMAAFFLRLEADFADRCQEFFRCVRDGAPLDRLTRVKDGMVGCVRRGLAEIVKVQGVTMVLVFVAGPAMLRAAGISPLYLRLLYVDTAAVFLQVVFLAVLNVLFYLDQRKAALALSALFACGNLVLTLLTQRLGPTWYGYGFAASALIASATGLPLLSRKLDHLERDTFMQQPLWPPARPAPWGKRFRSLVQGRSPVVNTPRALIAIAVVSVVFACGRGSDPRATSATSSVAGRQLGLDPLPPPPIGPICEGPACVGDHVESITLGPVAPPVIPSSPLGPTPPPHLPVPLPSICPITRLGMQGLVISATGNEPSLQAIQQALGYHTVPFTTWVATQNLGQLTPDKLSSGCDSKYQGVILATGDLVYSPDGGVTWASALSAPEWLALRSYEASFKVREISWYVYPGTDQGLNPPSGGVDTNTTPIQAHLTAAGQNVFTYVNNSNPLPISLAWTYLTTPSDPAVTPLLVDDAGHALISTRVNTDGRETMALTFDSNPYLIHDLVLAHGLVEWVTKGLYLGEFRAYTAAQNDDILIDDDMYQASMYPGGVYRMTPDDLDATRAWQVNAKVTTANPDFRIAYAFNGAGGSDPDNPDDPLTLAVTANSGDFQWINHTFDHENLDNVDYAFAYAQFDQNIKFAQAHNFKNFSVVNVVTPDVSGLKNPAAMQAAWDVGIRYTITDTSQPGWDNPSPNIGIYSTLVPGLFHIPRKPTNLYYNVSTPDDWTAEYNSFYTSYWGRALSYSEVLDKESANLLLYLLQGNIDPTMYHQPNTRAYDGTRTLLGDLLDTAFGKFRAYSTLPIISPDEDVIGKRMQNTMARNSSGLTATITPGVGVSFTSPVSVEFAVSGICTATSERYGGKCITNVKVEAGQTVTFVTL
;
A
#
# COMPACT_ATOMS: atom_id res chain seq x y z
N MET A 1 7.36 -11.09 -6.21
CA MET A 1 6.40 -10.07 -6.64
C MET A 1 5.66 -9.63 -5.38
N ALA A 2 5.55 -8.33 -5.13
CA ALA A 2 4.91 -7.79 -3.92
C ALA A 2 4.61 -6.30 -4.16
N GLY A 3 3.36 -5.86 -4.06
CA GLY A 3 2.99 -4.44 -4.22
C GLY A 3 1.50 -4.14 -4.30
N ILE A 4 0.66 -5.15 -4.56
CA ILE A 4 -0.80 -5.04 -4.36
C ILE A 4 -1.15 -5.24 -2.88
N GLY A 5 -0.30 -5.93 -2.13
CA GLY A 5 -0.49 -6.24 -0.71
C GLY A 5 -0.81 -5.01 0.13
N PHE A 6 -0.23 -3.85 -0.18
CA PHE A 6 -0.57 -2.58 0.48
C PHE A 6 -2.04 -2.20 0.28
N GLN A 7 -2.53 -2.11 -0.97
CA GLN A 7 -3.92 -1.76 -1.26
C GLN A 7 -4.92 -2.81 -0.72
N LEU A 8 -4.54 -4.09 -0.71
CA LEU A 8 -5.36 -5.15 -0.13
C LEU A 8 -5.40 -5.05 1.40
N ARG A 9 -4.27 -4.76 2.06
CA ARG A 9 -4.20 -4.47 3.50
C ARG A 9 -5.01 -3.21 3.86
N THR A 10 -5.00 -2.15 3.04
CA THR A 10 -5.86 -0.95 3.23
C THR A 10 -7.36 -1.25 3.16
N LEU A 11 -7.77 -2.18 2.29
CA LEU A 11 -9.18 -2.60 2.21
C LEU A 11 -9.56 -3.52 3.38
N LEU A 12 -8.63 -4.36 3.84
CA LEU A 12 -8.82 -5.27 4.99
C LEU A 12 -8.71 -4.57 6.35
N SER A 13 -8.02 -3.43 6.48
CA SER A 13 -7.92 -2.67 7.73
C SER A 13 -9.23 -2.00 8.15
N ARG A 14 -10.23 -1.98 7.25
CA ARG A 14 -11.60 -1.60 7.56
C ARG A 14 -12.35 -2.83 8.09
N ASP A 15 -12.33 -3.05 9.41
CA ASP A 15 -12.99 -4.17 10.12
C ASP A 15 -14.51 -4.24 9.88
N SER A 16 -14.87 -4.69 8.68
CA SER A 16 -16.22 -4.61 8.13
C SER A 16 -16.40 -5.64 7.02
N TYR A 17 -17.60 -6.21 6.91
CA TYR A 17 -17.91 -7.12 5.81
C TYR A 17 -17.79 -6.45 4.43
N ALA A 18 -17.99 -5.13 4.35
CA ALA A 18 -17.79 -4.36 3.13
C ALA A 18 -16.30 -4.21 2.76
N GLY A 19 -15.40 -3.99 3.73
CA GLY A 19 -13.94 -3.98 3.53
C GLY A 19 -13.43 -5.35 3.08
N LEU A 20 -13.89 -6.42 3.74
CA LEU A 20 -13.59 -7.80 3.35
C LEU A 20 -14.06 -8.10 1.91
N LEU A 21 -15.32 -7.80 1.58
CA LEU A 21 -15.90 -8.05 0.26
C LEU A 21 -15.24 -7.16 -0.82
N GLY A 22 -14.84 -5.94 -0.47
CA GLY A 22 -14.03 -5.06 -1.31
C GLY A 22 -12.62 -5.61 -1.57
N ALA A 23 -11.95 -6.18 -0.56
CA ALA A 23 -10.65 -6.81 -0.71
C ALA A 23 -10.70 -8.07 -1.58
N TYR A 24 -11.67 -8.97 -1.36
CA TYR A 24 -11.89 -10.14 -2.22
C TYR A 24 -12.31 -9.76 -3.64
N GLY A 25 -13.17 -8.75 -3.79
CA GLY A 25 -13.56 -8.21 -5.09
C GLY A 25 -12.37 -7.62 -5.85
N TYR A 26 -11.54 -6.82 -5.17
CA TYR A 26 -10.33 -6.26 -5.77
C TYR A 26 -9.29 -7.33 -6.13
N ALA A 27 -9.06 -8.30 -5.24
CA ALA A 27 -8.21 -9.46 -5.52
C ALA A 27 -8.73 -10.26 -6.73
N GLY A 28 -10.04 -10.48 -6.85
CA GLY A 28 -10.65 -11.17 -7.99
C GLY A 28 -10.54 -10.42 -9.32
N VAL A 29 -10.67 -9.09 -9.31
CA VAL A 29 -10.40 -8.25 -10.49
C VAL A 29 -8.92 -8.31 -10.88
N ALA A 30 -8.00 -8.31 -9.92
CA ALA A 30 -6.56 -8.39 -10.18
C ALA A 30 -6.10 -9.78 -10.65
N SER A 31 -6.63 -10.87 -10.07
CA SER A 31 -6.24 -12.25 -10.36
C SER A 31 -6.95 -12.83 -11.59
N SER A 32 -8.20 -12.44 -11.82
CA SER A 32 -9.11 -13.14 -12.75
C SER A 32 -9.88 -12.19 -13.66
N GLY A 33 -9.82 -10.87 -13.44
CA GLY A 33 -10.51 -9.86 -14.24
C GLY A 33 -10.32 -10.00 -15.75
N PRO A 34 -9.08 -10.04 -16.28
CA PRO A 34 -8.84 -10.22 -17.72
C PRO A 34 -9.53 -11.46 -18.31
N TRP A 35 -9.52 -12.58 -17.59
CA TRP A 35 -10.13 -13.84 -18.03
C TRP A 35 -11.66 -13.82 -17.95
N VAL A 36 -12.24 -13.28 -16.86
CA VAL A 36 -13.69 -13.14 -16.69
C VAL A 36 -14.28 -12.18 -17.73
N VAL A 37 -13.62 -11.03 -17.96
CA VAL A 37 -13.99 -10.07 -19.01
C VAL A 37 -13.88 -10.71 -20.40
N SER A 38 -12.85 -11.53 -20.63
CA SER A 38 -12.70 -12.26 -21.90
C SER A 38 -13.86 -13.21 -22.17
N ILE A 39 -14.24 -14.01 -21.17
CA ILE A 39 -15.38 -14.93 -21.26
C ILE A 39 -16.68 -14.16 -21.51
N GLY A 40 -16.96 -13.12 -20.72
CA GLY A 40 -18.15 -12.29 -20.87
C GLY A 40 -18.23 -11.64 -22.25
N GLY A 41 -17.11 -11.16 -22.78
CA GLY A 41 -17.04 -10.54 -24.10
C GLY A 41 -17.23 -11.53 -25.27
N VAL A 42 -16.62 -12.71 -25.21
CA VAL A 42 -16.85 -13.78 -26.22
C VAL A 42 -18.32 -14.23 -26.20
N LEU A 43 -18.92 -14.40 -25.02
CA LEU A 43 -20.35 -14.73 -24.88
C LEU A 43 -21.26 -13.60 -25.40
N ALA A 44 -20.92 -12.34 -25.13
CA ALA A 44 -21.68 -11.18 -25.63
C ALA A 44 -21.66 -11.09 -27.16
N ILE A 45 -20.52 -11.33 -27.80
CA ILE A 45 -20.42 -11.44 -29.28
C ILE A 45 -21.31 -12.58 -29.79
N GLY A 46 -21.29 -13.73 -29.10
CA GLY A 46 -22.17 -14.86 -29.39
C GLY A 46 -23.65 -14.49 -29.33
N LEU A 47 -24.09 -13.84 -28.25
CA LEU A 47 -25.47 -13.40 -28.06
C LEU A 47 -25.91 -12.34 -29.08
N LEU A 48 -25.07 -11.35 -29.37
CA LEU A 48 -25.36 -10.32 -30.38
C LEU A 48 -25.59 -10.92 -31.77
N ALA A 49 -24.89 -12.00 -32.12
CA ALA A 49 -25.08 -12.70 -33.38
C ALA A 49 -26.41 -13.47 -33.45
N THR A 50 -27.00 -13.87 -32.31
CA THR A 50 -28.35 -14.51 -32.28
C THR A 50 -29.50 -13.53 -32.53
N GLY A 51 -29.31 -12.23 -32.28
CA GLY A 51 -30.34 -11.20 -32.42
C GLY A 51 -30.50 -10.62 -33.83
N SER A 52 -30.01 -11.30 -34.87
CA SER A 52 -30.02 -10.82 -36.26
C SER A 52 -30.22 -11.96 -37.26
N VAL A 53 -30.38 -11.60 -38.54
CA VAL A 53 -30.72 -12.48 -39.69
C VAL A 53 -29.64 -13.54 -40.03
N GLU A 54 -28.66 -13.76 -39.14
CA GLU A 54 -27.56 -14.70 -39.34
C GLU A 54 -27.93 -16.13 -38.90
N PRO A 55 -27.56 -17.17 -39.67
CA PRO A 55 -27.77 -18.55 -39.28
C PRO A 55 -27.08 -18.92 -37.94
N PRO A 56 -27.75 -19.58 -36.99
CA PRO A 56 -27.17 -19.96 -35.68
C PRO A 56 -25.84 -20.73 -35.76
N ILE A 57 -25.61 -21.48 -36.84
CA ILE A 57 -24.36 -22.21 -37.10
C ILE A 57 -23.11 -21.30 -37.13
N ARG A 58 -23.22 -20.04 -37.58
CA ARG A 58 -22.09 -19.10 -37.64
C ARG A 58 -21.64 -18.66 -36.25
N VAL A 59 -22.57 -18.60 -35.29
CA VAL A 59 -22.27 -18.32 -33.88
C VAL A 59 -21.46 -19.47 -33.28
N THR A 60 -21.89 -20.72 -33.53
CA THR A 60 -21.16 -21.92 -33.11
C THR A 60 -19.77 -21.99 -33.75
N GLN A 61 -19.66 -21.71 -35.06
CA GLN A 61 -18.36 -21.63 -35.76
C GLN A 61 -17.42 -20.63 -35.09
N PHE A 62 -17.89 -19.42 -34.77
CA PHE A 62 -17.09 -18.42 -34.07
C PHE A 62 -16.64 -18.88 -32.68
N LEU A 63 -17.56 -19.31 -31.80
CA LEU A 63 -17.24 -19.70 -30.43
C LEU A 63 -16.25 -20.88 -30.37
N VAL A 64 -16.42 -21.86 -31.26
CA VAL A 64 -15.52 -23.02 -31.39
C VAL A 64 -14.16 -22.59 -31.96
N SER A 65 -14.12 -21.67 -32.93
CA SER A 65 -12.86 -21.08 -33.41
C SER A 65 -12.06 -20.45 -32.28
N ILE A 66 -12.69 -19.57 -31.49
CA ILE A 66 -12.00 -18.88 -30.39
C ILE A 66 -11.51 -19.88 -29.34
N THR A 67 -12.30 -20.92 -29.02
CA THR A 67 -11.90 -21.96 -28.06
C THR A 67 -10.67 -22.75 -28.52
N TRP A 68 -10.61 -23.13 -29.80
CA TRP A 68 -9.44 -23.79 -30.39
C TRP A 68 -8.22 -22.86 -30.51
N LEU A 69 -8.41 -21.60 -30.91
CA LEU A 69 -7.33 -20.60 -30.97
C LEU A 69 -6.74 -20.32 -29.58
N MET A 70 -7.59 -20.23 -28.55
CA MET A 70 -7.18 -19.97 -27.17
C MET A 70 -6.39 -21.14 -26.57
N SER A 71 -6.85 -22.38 -26.80
CA SER A 71 -6.14 -23.57 -26.34
C SER A 71 -4.81 -23.78 -27.07
N ALA A 72 -4.78 -23.69 -28.40
CA ALA A 72 -3.56 -23.87 -29.19
C ALA A 72 -2.51 -22.77 -28.92
N SER A 73 -2.92 -21.52 -28.70
CA SER A 73 -1.99 -20.41 -28.41
C SER A 73 -1.33 -20.55 -27.03
N LEU A 74 -2.07 -21.01 -26.02
CA LEU A 74 -1.51 -21.36 -24.71
C LEU A 74 -0.52 -22.54 -24.80
N LEU A 75 -0.83 -23.57 -25.58
CA LEU A 75 0.06 -24.72 -25.79
C LEU A 75 1.36 -24.32 -26.49
N LEU A 76 1.29 -23.47 -27.52
CA LEU A 76 2.48 -23.01 -28.25
C LEU A 76 3.36 -22.08 -27.41
N THR A 77 2.77 -21.17 -26.63
CA THR A 77 3.52 -20.14 -25.88
C THR A 77 3.91 -20.57 -24.48
N GLY A 78 3.26 -21.58 -23.91
CA GLY A 78 3.55 -22.15 -22.59
C GLY A 78 5.05 -22.38 -22.28
N PRO A 79 5.86 -22.93 -23.21
CA PRO A 79 7.31 -23.07 -23.00
C PRO A 79 8.03 -21.73 -22.78
N LEU A 80 7.61 -20.68 -23.49
CA LEU A 80 8.26 -19.39 -23.44
C LEU A 80 7.80 -18.55 -22.25
N GLN A 81 6.52 -18.65 -21.86
CA GLN A 81 5.93 -17.85 -20.78
C GLN A 81 6.74 -17.93 -19.47
N LEU A 82 6.91 -19.13 -18.88
CA LEU A 82 7.59 -19.29 -17.58
C LEU A 82 9.10 -19.02 -17.67
N LEU A 83 9.74 -19.43 -18.77
CA LEU A 83 11.17 -19.23 -19.01
C LEU A 83 11.49 -17.73 -19.16
N PHE A 84 10.69 -16.99 -19.93
CA PHE A 84 10.85 -15.57 -20.13
C PHE A 84 10.49 -14.76 -18.88
N ALA A 85 9.42 -15.12 -18.17
CA ALA A 85 9.06 -14.50 -16.89
C ALA A 85 10.21 -14.60 -15.88
N ARG A 86 10.88 -15.76 -15.80
CA ARG A 86 12.04 -15.94 -14.93
C ARG A 86 13.22 -15.09 -15.38
N PHE A 87 13.56 -15.10 -16.67
CA PHE A 87 14.63 -14.26 -17.23
C PHE A 87 14.42 -12.77 -16.88
N VAL A 88 13.20 -12.26 -17.03
CA VAL A 88 12.85 -10.88 -16.68
C VAL A 88 12.99 -10.66 -15.17
N ALA A 89 12.50 -11.56 -14.33
CA ALA A 89 12.67 -11.45 -12.88
C ALA A 89 14.15 -11.42 -12.47
N ASP A 90 15.00 -12.21 -13.13
CA ASP A 90 16.45 -12.21 -12.92
C ASP A 90 17.11 -10.92 -13.43
N GLN A 91 16.65 -10.32 -14.54
CA GLN A 91 17.16 -9.02 -14.99
C GLN A 91 16.73 -7.88 -14.05
N ILE A 92 15.48 -7.88 -13.56
CA ILE A 92 14.99 -6.91 -12.55
C ILE A 92 15.83 -7.04 -11.27
N TYR A 93 16.02 -8.27 -10.77
CA TYR A 93 16.84 -8.53 -9.59
C TYR A 93 18.30 -8.11 -9.79
N ALA A 94 18.88 -8.35 -10.96
CA ALA A 94 20.24 -7.94 -11.31
C ALA A 94 20.37 -6.46 -11.74
N ARG A 95 19.31 -5.65 -11.56
CA ARG A 95 19.20 -4.22 -11.96
C ARG A 95 19.58 -3.94 -13.42
N LYS A 96 19.30 -4.87 -14.34
CA LYS A 96 19.61 -4.81 -15.79
C LYS A 96 18.36 -4.64 -16.64
N SER A 97 17.51 -3.70 -16.24
CA SER A 97 16.21 -3.43 -16.86
C SER A 97 16.31 -3.06 -18.35
N GLU A 98 17.44 -2.51 -18.79
CA GLU A 98 17.73 -2.15 -20.19
C GLU A 98 17.74 -3.37 -21.13
N ARG A 99 17.96 -4.58 -20.60
CA ARG A 99 17.98 -5.84 -21.36
C ARG A 99 16.60 -6.45 -21.58
N ILE A 100 15.61 -6.04 -20.79
CA ILE A 100 14.25 -6.61 -20.83
C ILE A 100 13.60 -6.33 -22.19
N LEU A 101 13.65 -5.09 -22.66
CA LEU A 101 12.99 -4.69 -23.89
C LEU A 101 13.60 -5.32 -25.17
N PRO A 102 14.94 -5.38 -25.35
CA PRO A 102 15.56 -6.13 -26.44
C PRO A 102 15.18 -7.61 -26.52
N ASN A 103 15.12 -8.26 -25.36
CA ASN A 103 14.78 -9.68 -25.25
C ASN A 103 13.28 -9.93 -25.43
N LEU A 104 12.42 -8.98 -25.03
CA LEU A 104 10.99 -9.02 -25.30
C LEU A 104 10.69 -8.95 -26.79
N PHE A 105 11.29 -8.00 -27.53
CA PHE A 105 11.06 -7.91 -28.97
C PHE A 105 11.52 -9.16 -29.71
N ALA A 106 12.57 -9.82 -29.26
CA ALA A 106 13.02 -11.10 -29.79
C ALA A 106 12.08 -12.26 -29.44
N ALA A 107 11.59 -12.33 -28.21
CA ALA A 107 10.63 -13.33 -27.76
C ALA A 107 9.28 -13.22 -28.49
N LEU A 108 8.79 -11.98 -28.68
CA LEU A 108 7.65 -11.69 -29.56
C LEU A 108 7.94 -12.11 -30.99
N SER A 109 9.06 -11.69 -31.59
CA SER A 109 9.42 -12.05 -32.96
C SER A 109 9.44 -13.57 -33.18
N ILE A 110 10.01 -14.35 -32.27
CA ILE A 110 9.97 -15.83 -32.32
C ILE A 110 8.52 -16.33 -32.30
N THR A 111 7.70 -15.79 -31.39
CA THR A 111 6.30 -16.19 -31.23
C THR A 111 5.46 -15.85 -32.46
N THR A 112 5.54 -14.62 -32.97
CA THR A 112 4.91 -14.17 -34.21
C THR A 112 5.30 -15.03 -35.42
N PHE A 113 6.60 -15.27 -35.64
CA PHE A 113 7.06 -16.04 -36.81
C PHE A 113 6.76 -17.55 -36.69
N ALA A 114 7.04 -18.17 -35.55
CA ALA A 114 6.77 -19.60 -35.35
C ALA A 114 5.27 -19.89 -35.35
N GLY A 115 4.48 -19.07 -34.65
CA GLY A 115 3.03 -19.19 -34.61
C GLY A 115 2.38 -18.90 -35.96
N GLY A 116 2.82 -17.84 -36.65
CA GLY A 116 2.35 -17.49 -37.99
C GLY A 116 2.64 -18.57 -39.02
N ALA A 117 3.86 -19.13 -39.04
CA ALA A 117 4.24 -20.21 -39.95
C ALA A 117 3.46 -21.51 -39.65
N LEU A 118 3.36 -21.92 -38.38
CA LEU A 118 2.63 -23.12 -37.96
C LEU A 118 1.13 -23.01 -38.30
N ALA A 119 0.50 -21.90 -37.92
CA ALA A 119 -0.91 -21.68 -38.20
C ALA A 119 -1.18 -21.59 -39.71
N SER A 120 -0.32 -20.91 -40.48
CA SER A 120 -0.46 -20.83 -41.94
C SER A 120 -0.34 -22.21 -42.60
N ALA A 121 0.58 -23.06 -42.13
CA ALA A 121 0.70 -24.43 -42.63
C ALA A 121 -0.58 -25.24 -42.33
N VAL A 122 -1.03 -25.26 -41.07
CA VAL A 122 -2.24 -26.00 -40.65
C VAL A 122 -3.49 -25.52 -41.40
N VAL A 123 -3.69 -24.19 -41.50
CA VAL A 123 -4.85 -23.58 -42.15
C VAL A 123 -4.79 -23.73 -43.67
N HIS A 124 -3.61 -23.83 -44.28
CA HIS A 124 -3.49 -24.18 -45.69
C HIS A 124 -3.84 -25.65 -45.96
N THR A 125 -3.43 -26.59 -45.09
CA THR A 125 -3.61 -28.03 -45.32
C THR A 125 -4.93 -28.62 -44.84
N ALA A 126 -5.59 -28.03 -43.83
CA ALA A 126 -6.71 -28.66 -43.13
C ALA A 126 -8.05 -27.91 -43.22
N PHE A 127 -8.07 -26.69 -43.75
CA PHE A 127 -9.27 -25.87 -43.90
C PHE A 127 -9.51 -25.54 -45.36
N ASP A 128 -10.74 -25.69 -45.84
CA ASP A 128 -11.12 -25.35 -47.23
C ASP A 128 -11.78 -23.96 -47.37
N GLU A 129 -11.87 -23.21 -46.26
CA GLU A 129 -12.55 -21.92 -46.16
C GLU A 129 -11.96 -20.79 -47.04
N SER A 130 -12.64 -19.65 -47.08
CA SER A 130 -12.18 -18.44 -47.78
C SER A 130 -10.79 -17.98 -47.33
N LEU A 131 -10.02 -17.35 -48.24
CA LEU A 131 -8.70 -16.81 -47.89
C LEU A 131 -8.79 -15.78 -46.75
N ALA A 132 -9.87 -15.01 -46.68
CA ALA A 132 -10.11 -14.05 -45.60
C ALA A 132 -10.30 -14.74 -44.25
N CYS A 133 -11.14 -15.79 -44.19
CA CYS A 133 -11.33 -16.60 -42.99
C CYS A 133 -10.01 -17.24 -42.53
N ARG A 134 -9.25 -17.83 -43.46
CA ARG A 134 -7.93 -18.43 -43.18
C ARG A 134 -6.94 -17.42 -42.58
N LEU A 135 -6.82 -16.23 -43.18
CA LEU A 135 -5.95 -15.16 -42.68
C LEU A 135 -6.38 -14.64 -41.30
N LEU A 136 -7.69 -14.53 -41.06
CA LEU A 136 -8.23 -14.10 -39.76
C LEU A 136 -7.98 -15.13 -38.65
N LEU A 137 -8.04 -16.43 -38.95
CA LEU A 137 -7.65 -17.48 -37.99
C LEU A 137 -6.16 -17.39 -37.63
N VAL A 138 -5.27 -17.21 -38.62
CA VAL A 138 -3.83 -17.02 -38.39
C VAL A 138 -3.54 -15.75 -37.60
N ALA A 139 -4.17 -14.63 -37.96
CA ALA A 139 -3.96 -13.35 -37.28
C ALA A 139 -4.41 -13.39 -35.82
N ASN A 140 -5.60 -13.94 -35.54
CA ASN A 140 -6.07 -14.11 -34.17
C ASN A 140 -5.18 -15.08 -33.37
N PHE A 141 -4.70 -16.16 -33.98
CA PHE A 141 -3.77 -17.08 -33.33
C PHE A 141 -2.48 -16.37 -32.88
N VAL A 142 -1.86 -15.62 -33.79
CA VAL A 142 -0.62 -14.85 -33.52
C VAL A 142 -0.84 -13.80 -32.44
N VAL A 143 -1.89 -12.98 -32.55
CA VAL A 143 -2.20 -11.93 -31.56
C VAL A 143 -2.46 -12.51 -30.17
N LEU A 144 -3.15 -13.66 -30.07
CA LEU A 144 -3.32 -14.35 -28.79
C LEU A 144 -1.99 -14.87 -28.23
N CYS A 145 -1.13 -15.47 -29.08
CA CYS A 145 0.19 -15.94 -28.66
C CYS A 145 1.05 -14.80 -28.09
N ASP A 146 1.18 -13.70 -28.82
CA ASP A 146 1.96 -12.53 -28.37
C ASP A 146 1.30 -11.89 -27.13
N GLY A 147 -0.04 -11.85 -27.07
CA GLY A 147 -0.81 -11.34 -25.95
C GLY A 147 -0.57 -12.10 -24.64
N TRP A 148 -0.44 -13.43 -24.69
CA TRP A 148 -0.10 -14.23 -23.52
C TRP A 148 1.28 -13.89 -22.95
N LEU A 149 2.27 -13.69 -23.82
CA LEU A 149 3.62 -13.33 -23.39
C LEU A 149 3.65 -11.94 -22.72
N LEU A 150 2.93 -10.97 -23.27
CA LEU A 150 2.82 -9.62 -22.67
C LEU A 150 2.06 -9.64 -21.34
N LEU A 151 0.99 -10.42 -21.22
CA LEU A 151 0.19 -10.53 -19.99
C LEU A 151 1.03 -11.08 -18.84
N VAL A 152 1.83 -12.12 -19.11
CA VAL A 152 2.77 -12.70 -18.13
C VAL A 152 3.81 -11.67 -17.70
N LEU A 153 4.38 -10.88 -18.63
CA LEU A 153 5.32 -9.81 -18.30
C LEU A 153 4.68 -8.69 -17.45
N LEU A 154 3.49 -8.23 -17.80
CA LEU A 154 2.78 -7.18 -17.07
C LEU A 154 2.39 -7.57 -15.64
N SER A 155 2.25 -8.86 -15.35
CA SER A 155 2.10 -9.35 -13.98
C SER A 155 3.30 -8.96 -13.08
N GLY A 156 4.53 -8.88 -13.64
CA GLY A 156 5.71 -8.41 -12.93
C GLY A 156 5.76 -6.88 -12.71
N VAL A 157 5.13 -6.11 -13.60
CA VAL A 157 5.03 -4.63 -13.54
C VAL A 157 3.95 -4.15 -12.55
N LYS A 158 3.13 -5.08 -12.04
CA LYS A 158 2.09 -4.85 -11.01
C LYS A 158 0.94 -3.93 -11.43
N ALA A 159 0.73 -3.70 -12.73
CA ALA A 159 -0.27 -2.75 -13.27
C ALA A 159 -1.69 -3.34 -13.41
N TYR A 160 -2.14 -4.19 -12.48
CA TYR A 160 -3.32 -5.06 -12.65
C TYR A 160 -4.63 -4.32 -12.96
N ARG A 161 -4.88 -3.15 -12.34
CA ARG A 161 -6.07 -2.31 -12.66
C ARG A 161 -6.07 -1.87 -14.11
N THR A 162 -4.92 -1.37 -14.59
CA THR A 162 -4.74 -0.89 -15.96
C THR A 162 -4.89 -2.03 -16.97
N VAL A 163 -4.36 -3.23 -16.64
CA VAL A 163 -4.56 -4.43 -17.47
C VAL A 163 -6.03 -4.84 -17.52
N ALA A 164 -6.74 -4.90 -16.37
CA ALA A 164 -8.16 -5.23 -16.35
C ALA A 164 -9.02 -4.22 -17.13
N ALA A 165 -8.74 -2.92 -16.99
CA ALA A 165 -9.40 -1.87 -17.76
C ALA A 165 -9.09 -1.94 -19.27
N LEU A 166 -7.86 -2.26 -19.65
CA LEU A 166 -7.46 -2.47 -21.04
C LEU A 166 -8.18 -3.67 -21.64
N PHE A 167 -8.29 -4.79 -20.93
CA PHE A 167 -9.08 -5.95 -21.37
C PHE A 167 -10.57 -5.60 -21.51
N LEU A 168 -11.14 -4.79 -20.61
CA LEU A 168 -12.52 -4.31 -20.74
C LEU A 168 -12.71 -3.46 -22.00
N ALA A 169 -11.83 -2.48 -22.24
CA ALA A 169 -11.87 -1.64 -23.44
C ALA A 169 -11.67 -2.48 -24.72
N ALA A 170 -10.75 -3.44 -24.70
CA ALA A 170 -10.50 -4.37 -25.80
C ALA A 170 -11.72 -5.23 -26.12
N TYR A 171 -12.38 -5.81 -25.13
CA TYR A 171 -13.57 -6.64 -25.37
C TYR A 171 -14.80 -5.81 -25.75
N LEU A 172 -14.95 -4.59 -25.25
CA LEU A 172 -15.95 -3.64 -25.76
C LEU A 172 -15.69 -3.28 -27.23
N ALA A 173 -14.42 -3.10 -27.63
CA ALA A 173 -14.03 -2.92 -29.03
C ALA A 173 -14.27 -4.18 -29.87
N SER A 174 -14.03 -5.39 -29.33
CA SER A 174 -14.39 -6.65 -30.02
C SER A 174 -15.90 -6.79 -30.23
N ILE A 175 -16.70 -6.44 -29.21
CA ILE A 175 -18.17 -6.43 -29.26
C ILE A 175 -18.66 -5.44 -30.32
N GLY A 176 -18.19 -4.19 -30.29
CA GLY A 176 -18.57 -3.15 -31.25
C GLY A 176 -18.13 -3.48 -32.68
N GLY A 177 -16.89 -3.94 -32.85
CA GLY A 177 -16.35 -4.39 -34.13
C GLY A 177 -17.14 -5.56 -34.72
N ALA A 178 -17.47 -6.57 -33.91
CA ALA A 178 -18.30 -7.69 -34.33
C ALA A 178 -19.74 -7.25 -34.66
N ALA A 179 -20.33 -6.33 -33.90
CA ALA A 179 -21.67 -5.80 -34.17
C ALA A 179 -21.75 -5.00 -35.48
N VAL A 180 -20.70 -4.28 -35.85
CA VAL A 180 -20.59 -3.55 -37.13
C VAL A 180 -20.30 -4.51 -38.29
N LEU A 181 -19.38 -5.47 -38.10
CA LEU A 181 -18.92 -6.38 -39.15
C LEU A 181 -19.76 -7.65 -39.31
N ARG A 182 -20.77 -7.89 -38.47
CA ARG A 182 -21.67 -9.06 -38.57
C ARG A 182 -22.26 -9.36 -39.96
N PRO A 183 -22.53 -8.39 -40.88
CA PRO A 183 -23.03 -8.72 -42.22
C PRO A 183 -22.03 -9.53 -43.07
N PHE A 184 -20.75 -9.55 -42.68
CA PHE A 184 -19.71 -10.39 -43.29
C PHE A 184 -19.61 -11.79 -42.63
N GLY A 185 -20.63 -12.22 -41.87
CA GLY A 185 -20.69 -13.56 -41.30
C GLY A 185 -19.53 -13.89 -40.36
N LEU A 186 -18.98 -15.11 -40.51
CA LEU A 186 -17.88 -15.60 -39.66
C LEU A 186 -16.62 -14.74 -39.79
N GLU A 187 -16.25 -14.30 -41.00
CA GLU A 187 -15.11 -13.38 -41.17
C GLU A 187 -15.35 -12.06 -40.43
N GLY A 188 -16.58 -11.54 -40.43
CA GLY A 188 -16.95 -10.35 -39.67
C GLY A 188 -16.78 -10.49 -38.16
N LEU A 189 -17.21 -11.61 -37.58
CA LEU A 189 -17.05 -11.89 -36.15
C LEU A 189 -15.57 -12.09 -35.76
N LEU A 190 -14.80 -12.82 -36.58
CA LEU A 190 -13.37 -13.03 -36.35
C LEU A 190 -12.54 -11.73 -36.51
N ALA A 191 -12.92 -10.86 -37.43
CA ALA A 191 -12.32 -9.53 -37.59
C ALA A 191 -12.68 -8.59 -36.43
N GLY A 192 -13.93 -8.61 -35.96
CA GLY A 192 -14.35 -7.90 -34.76
C GLY A 192 -13.54 -8.31 -33.54
N PHE A 193 -13.43 -9.62 -33.27
CA PHE A 193 -12.60 -10.14 -32.19
C PHE A 193 -11.13 -9.68 -32.32
N LEU A 194 -10.54 -9.81 -33.53
CA LEU A 194 -9.16 -9.40 -33.82
C LEU A 194 -8.89 -7.92 -33.50
N ILE A 195 -9.79 -7.00 -33.83
CA ILE A 195 -9.64 -5.56 -33.56
C ILE A 195 -9.43 -5.31 -32.06
N GLY A 196 -10.27 -5.91 -31.21
CA GLY A 196 -10.14 -5.77 -29.77
C GLY A 196 -8.89 -6.45 -29.21
N GLN A 197 -8.58 -7.68 -29.65
CA GLN A 197 -7.36 -8.37 -29.19
C GLN A 197 -6.07 -7.65 -29.62
N ALA A 198 -6.03 -7.07 -30.82
CA ALA A 198 -4.92 -6.23 -31.26
C ALA A 198 -4.82 -4.95 -30.41
N GLY A 199 -5.96 -4.33 -30.06
CA GLY A 199 -6.01 -3.22 -29.10
C GLY A 199 -5.43 -3.58 -27.72
N ALA A 200 -5.76 -4.76 -27.19
CA ALA A 200 -5.16 -5.29 -25.97
C ALA A 200 -3.65 -5.50 -26.13
N LEU A 201 -3.21 -6.14 -27.22
CA LEU A 201 -1.79 -6.40 -27.49
C LEU A 201 -0.96 -5.10 -27.53
N PHE A 202 -1.38 -4.12 -28.35
CA PHE A 202 -0.64 -2.87 -28.48
C PHE A 202 -0.74 -1.99 -27.23
N GLY A 203 -1.87 -2.01 -26.52
CA GLY A 203 -1.99 -1.34 -25.22
C GLY A 203 -1.06 -1.94 -24.16
N MET A 204 -0.98 -3.27 -24.08
CA MET A 204 -0.04 -3.97 -23.18
C MET A 204 1.40 -3.66 -23.56
N LEU A 205 1.74 -3.68 -24.84
CA LEU A 205 3.09 -3.34 -25.32
C LEU A 205 3.46 -1.89 -24.99
N ALA A 206 2.53 -0.94 -25.12
CA ALA A 206 2.75 0.46 -24.76
C ALA A 206 2.98 0.65 -23.24
N LEU A 207 2.27 -0.09 -22.39
CA LEU A 207 2.51 -0.09 -20.94
C LEU A 207 3.92 -0.62 -20.60
N ILE A 208 4.35 -1.71 -21.25
CA ILE A 208 5.69 -2.29 -21.04
C ILE A 208 6.78 -1.33 -21.54
N LEU A 209 6.60 -0.71 -22.72
CA LEU A 209 7.51 0.30 -23.27
C LEU A 209 7.66 1.52 -22.36
N ARG A 210 6.60 1.90 -21.65
CA ARG A 210 6.63 2.98 -20.65
C ARG A 210 7.31 2.55 -19.35
N ALA A 211 7.18 1.29 -18.96
CA ALA A 211 7.77 0.74 -17.73
C ALA A 211 9.29 0.45 -17.86
N PHE A 212 9.76 0.04 -19.03
CA PHE A 212 11.16 -0.33 -19.27
C PHE A 212 11.76 0.45 -20.45
N PRO A 213 12.31 1.66 -20.23
CA PRO A 213 13.05 2.37 -21.26
C PRO A 213 14.36 1.62 -21.58
N GLY A 214 14.61 1.36 -22.86
CA GLY A 214 15.78 0.61 -23.32
C GLY A 214 16.00 0.69 -24.83
N GLU A 215 17.12 0.14 -25.31
CA GLU A 215 17.42 0.11 -26.74
C GLU A 215 16.42 -0.76 -27.52
N ARG A 216 16.07 -0.34 -28.75
CA ARG A 216 15.14 -1.07 -29.64
C ARG A 216 15.83 -2.15 -30.49
N ARG A 217 16.95 -2.71 -30.01
CA ARG A 217 17.67 -3.81 -30.69
C ARG A 217 17.06 -5.15 -30.32
N LEU A 218 17.24 -6.19 -31.13
CA LEU A 218 16.85 -7.57 -30.77
C LEU A 218 18.00 -8.25 -30.02
N SER A 219 17.70 -8.91 -28.90
CA SER A 219 18.66 -9.79 -28.20
C SER A 219 18.01 -11.11 -27.79
N PHE A 220 18.79 -12.19 -27.70
CA PHE A 220 18.31 -13.55 -27.41
C PHE A 220 18.95 -14.12 -26.14
N ASP A 221 19.33 -13.27 -25.19
CA ASP A 221 19.97 -13.64 -23.92
C ASP A 221 19.11 -14.61 -23.10
N PHE A 222 17.77 -14.50 -23.20
CA PHE A 222 16.84 -15.43 -22.54
C PHE A 222 16.94 -16.88 -23.03
N LEU A 223 17.60 -17.14 -24.18
CA LEU A 223 17.88 -18.47 -24.70
C LEU A 223 19.31 -18.96 -24.41
N ASP A 224 20.19 -18.13 -23.83
CA ASP A 224 21.56 -18.51 -23.48
C ASP A 224 21.54 -19.68 -22.50
N PRO A 225 22.14 -20.85 -22.80
CA PRO A 225 22.20 -22.00 -21.89
C PRO A 225 22.83 -21.73 -20.52
N ARG A 226 23.52 -20.58 -20.34
CA ARG A 226 24.07 -20.14 -19.05
C ARG A 226 23.05 -19.43 -18.15
N GLN A 227 21.94 -18.96 -18.72
CA GLN A 227 20.93 -18.12 -18.06
C GLN A 227 19.54 -18.75 -18.15
N ALA A 228 19.25 -19.50 -19.22
CA ALA A 228 17.97 -20.13 -19.49
C ALA A 228 17.73 -21.36 -18.59
N HIS A 229 16.58 -21.38 -17.92
CA HIS A 229 16.10 -22.52 -17.13
C HIS A 229 15.09 -23.34 -17.94
N TYR A 230 15.58 -24.21 -18.82
CA TYR A 230 14.75 -24.99 -19.74
C TYR A 230 13.76 -25.93 -19.04
N GLU A 231 13.94 -26.26 -17.75
CA GLU A 231 12.92 -26.98 -16.98
C GLU A 231 11.62 -26.18 -16.86
N LEU A 232 11.68 -24.84 -16.75
CA LEU A 232 10.49 -23.98 -16.73
C LEU A 232 9.71 -24.05 -18.05
N ALA A 233 10.42 -24.15 -19.17
CA ALA A 233 9.80 -24.34 -20.48
C ALA A 233 9.11 -25.70 -20.60
N ALA A 234 9.74 -26.77 -20.10
CA ALA A 234 9.12 -28.08 -20.02
C ALA A 234 7.87 -28.08 -19.12
N ILE A 235 7.93 -27.40 -17.96
CA ILE A 235 6.79 -27.29 -17.04
C ILE A 235 5.61 -26.58 -17.70
N GLY A 236 5.85 -25.44 -18.37
CA GLY A 236 4.81 -24.68 -19.06
C GLY A 236 4.12 -25.51 -20.15
N ALA A 237 4.90 -26.16 -21.02
CA ALA A 237 4.39 -27.05 -22.06
C ALA A 237 3.50 -28.17 -21.50
N VAL A 238 4.02 -28.91 -20.51
CA VAL A 238 3.36 -30.08 -19.95
C VAL A 238 2.12 -29.69 -19.13
N PHE A 239 2.18 -28.60 -18.39
CA PHE A 239 1.04 -28.10 -17.61
C PHE A 239 -0.13 -27.69 -18.53
N TYR A 240 0.11 -26.83 -19.53
CA TYR A 240 -0.96 -26.42 -20.45
C TYR A 240 -1.50 -27.60 -21.27
N PHE A 241 -0.65 -28.55 -21.68
CA PHE A 241 -1.12 -29.80 -22.27
C PHE A 241 -2.05 -30.56 -21.32
N GLY A 242 -1.69 -30.70 -20.04
CA GLY A 242 -2.53 -31.34 -19.04
C GLY A 242 -3.88 -30.65 -18.80
N VAL A 243 -3.95 -29.31 -18.87
CA VAL A 243 -5.20 -28.54 -18.68
C VAL A 243 -6.20 -28.70 -19.84
N TRP A 244 -5.70 -28.99 -21.05
CA TRP A 244 -6.51 -29.16 -22.26
C TRP A 244 -6.68 -30.62 -22.72
N ALA A 245 -5.95 -31.58 -22.14
CA ALA A 245 -5.91 -32.98 -22.57
C ALA A 245 -7.29 -33.68 -22.57
N ASP A 246 -8.13 -33.41 -21.57
CA ASP A 246 -9.50 -33.92 -21.48
C ASP A 246 -10.37 -33.39 -22.62
N LYS A 247 -10.38 -32.06 -22.82
CA LYS A 247 -11.18 -31.39 -23.86
C LYS A 247 -10.76 -31.85 -25.24
N ALA A 248 -9.46 -31.91 -25.51
CA ALA A 248 -8.91 -32.45 -26.74
C ALA A 248 -9.32 -33.92 -26.97
N ALA A 249 -9.33 -34.77 -25.94
CA ALA A 249 -9.81 -36.14 -26.06
C ALA A 249 -11.33 -36.23 -26.35
N PHE A 250 -12.15 -35.29 -25.84
CA PHE A 250 -13.57 -35.20 -26.17
C PHE A 250 -13.82 -34.66 -27.59
N TRP A 251 -13.06 -33.67 -28.05
CA TRP A 251 -13.16 -33.09 -29.39
C TRP A 251 -12.66 -34.04 -30.50
N LEU A 252 -11.59 -34.79 -30.26
CA LEU A 252 -11.01 -35.69 -31.26
C LEU A 252 -11.75 -37.03 -31.38
N ASN A 253 -12.66 -37.35 -30.46
CA ASN A 253 -13.48 -38.56 -30.49
C ASN A 253 -14.81 -38.28 -31.21
N PRO A 254 -15.09 -38.88 -32.39
CA PRO A 254 -16.33 -38.64 -33.13
C PRO A 254 -17.60 -39.13 -32.43
N GLY A 255 -17.49 -40.03 -31.45
CA GLY A 255 -18.64 -40.50 -30.66
C GLY A 255 -19.06 -39.55 -29.54
N THR A 256 -18.28 -38.49 -29.27
CA THR A 256 -18.53 -37.52 -28.19
C THR A 256 -18.50 -36.07 -28.65
N SER A 257 -18.32 -35.81 -29.94
CA SER A 257 -18.19 -34.47 -30.52
C SER A 257 -18.87 -34.36 -31.87
N GLU A 258 -19.26 -33.16 -32.25
CA GLU A 258 -19.78 -32.84 -33.58
C GLU A 258 -18.75 -32.03 -34.40
N PRO A 259 -18.66 -32.23 -35.72
CA PRO A 259 -17.89 -31.35 -36.60
C PRO A 259 -18.59 -30.00 -36.75
N VAL A 260 -17.81 -28.92 -36.87
CA VAL A 260 -18.36 -27.56 -36.99
C VAL A 260 -17.97 -26.93 -38.33
N PHE A 261 -16.66 -26.83 -38.61
CA PHE A 261 -16.10 -26.47 -39.91
C PHE A 261 -14.60 -26.79 -39.94
N GLY A 262 -14.05 -27.12 -41.10
CA GLY A 262 -12.68 -27.62 -41.22
C GLY A 262 -12.40 -28.82 -40.28
N PRO A 263 -11.25 -28.85 -39.59
CA PRO A 263 -10.94 -29.88 -38.61
C PRO A 263 -11.55 -29.60 -37.22
N LEU A 264 -12.23 -28.46 -37.03
CA LEU A 264 -12.69 -28.02 -35.71
C LEU A 264 -13.96 -28.78 -35.31
N ARG A 265 -13.88 -29.40 -34.13
CA ARG A 265 -14.94 -30.16 -33.48
C ARG A 265 -15.19 -29.60 -32.09
N TYR A 266 -16.40 -29.81 -31.57
CA TYR A 266 -16.77 -29.44 -30.21
C TYR A 266 -17.64 -30.52 -29.57
N SER A 267 -17.66 -30.57 -28.24
CA SER A 267 -18.38 -31.55 -27.46
C SER A 267 -19.43 -30.84 -26.61
N ILE A 268 -20.65 -30.65 -27.15
CA ILE A 268 -21.76 -30.01 -26.41
C ILE A 268 -22.04 -30.68 -25.06
N ILE A 269 -21.76 -31.98 -24.96
CA ILE A 269 -21.93 -32.78 -23.76
C ILE A 269 -20.89 -32.46 -22.67
N TYR A 270 -19.68 -32.03 -23.05
CA TYR A 270 -18.55 -31.84 -22.13
C TYR A 270 -18.17 -30.36 -21.95
N ASP A 271 -18.08 -29.61 -23.05
CA ASP A 271 -17.58 -28.23 -23.08
C ASP A 271 -18.42 -27.26 -22.24
N LEU A 272 -19.72 -27.51 -22.13
CA LEU A 272 -20.67 -26.62 -21.44
C LEU A 272 -20.73 -26.89 -19.92
N PRO A 273 -20.80 -28.15 -19.43
CA PRO A 273 -20.58 -28.46 -18.01
C PRO A 273 -19.19 -28.04 -17.48
N ILE A 274 -18.11 -28.34 -18.21
CA ILE A 274 -16.75 -27.99 -17.77
C ILE A 274 -16.56 -26.47 -17.73
N PHE A 275 -17.18 -25.71 -18.64
CA PHE A 275 -17.18 -24.24 -18.61
C PHE A 275 -17.80 -23.69 -17.31
N PHE A 276 -18.99 -24.16 -16.92
CA PHE A 276 -19.60 -23.74 -15.65
C PHE A 276 -18.78 -24.18 -14.43
N ALA A 277 -18.14 -25.35 -14.49
CA ALA A 277 -17.21 -25.78 -13.45
C ALA A 277 -16.01 -24.82 -13.32
N TYR A 278 -15.41 -24.36 -14.41
CA TYR A 278 -14.29 -23.40 -14.36
C TYR A 278 -14.69 -22.02 -13.82
N LEU A 279 -15.92 -21.55 -14.04
CA LEU A 279 -16.41 -20.31 -13.40
C LEU A 279 -16.44 -20.42 -11.87
N SER A 280 -16.59 -21.62 -11.31
CA SER A 280 -16.52 -21.83 -9.85
C SER A 280 -15.14 -21.55 -9.24
N ALA A 281 -14.06 -21.48 -10.04
CA ALA A 281 -12.71 -21.25 -9.54
C ALA A 281 -12.41 -19.79 -9.17
N ILE A 282 -13.21 -18.82 -9.65
CA ILE A 282 -12.95 -17.38 -9.49
C ILE A 282 -12.78 -16.97 -8.01
N PRO A 283 -13.68 -17.35 -7.07
CA PRO A 283 -13.55 -16.91 -5.68
C PRO A 283 -12.32 -17.47 -4.98
N ALA A 284 -11.96 -18.74 -5.27
CA ALA A 284 -10.79 -19.35 -4.68
C ALA A 284 -9.48 -18.84 -5.29
N MET A 285 -9.49 -18.43 -6.56
CA MET A 285 -8.33 -17.76 -7.17
C MET A 285 -8.10 -16.37 -6.59
N ALA A 286 -9.16 -15.61 -6.30
CA ALA A 286 -9.07 -14.35 -5.56
C ALA A 286 -8.51 -14.56 -4.14
N ALA A 287 -9.02 -15.58 -3.41
CA ALA A 287 -8.54 -15.95 -2.08
C ALA A 287 -7.07 -16.37 -2.08
N PHE A 288 -6.67 -17.20 -3.05
CA PHE A 288 -5.30 -17.64 -3.23
C PHE A 288 -4.36 -16.47 -3.51
N PHE A 289 -4.74 -15.59 -4.44
CA PHE A 289 -3.93 -14.45 -4.85
C PHE A 289 -3.70 -13.48 -3.69
N LEU A 290 -4.76 -13.17 -2.93
CA LEU A 290 -4.70 -12.38 -1.71
C LEU A 290 -3.66 -12.94 -0.71
N ARG A 291 -3.70 -14.24 -0.40
CA ARG A 291 -2.80 -14.85 0.58
C ARG A 291 -1.38 -15.08 0.06
N LEU A 292 -1.21 -15.45 -1.20
CA LEU A 292 0.11 -15.75 -1.75
C LEU A 292 0.95 -14.47 -1.92
N GLU A 293 0.39 -13.43 -2.54
CA GLU A 293 1.10 -12.16 -2.79
C GLU A 293 1.20 -11.26 -1.54
N ALA A 294 0.29 -11.36 -0.56
CA ALA A 294 0.32 -10.48 0.62
C ALA A 294 0.96 -11.12 1.87
N ASP A 295 0.89 -12.44 2.08
CA ASP A 295 1.32 -13.07 3.35
C ASP A 295 2.48 -14.07 3.20
N PHE A 296 2.65 -14.67 2.01
CA PHE A 296 3.69 -15.67 1.76
C PHE A 296 4.90 -15.13 0.99
N ALA A 297 4.69 -14.27 -0.02
CA ALA A 297 5.78 -13.68 -0.80
C ALA A 297 6.79 -12.92 0.09
N ASP A 298 6.31 -12.05 0.98
CA ASP A 298 7.12 -11.29 1.94
C ASP A 298 7.97 -12.23 2.82
N ARG A 299 7.36 -13.26 3.42
CA ARG A 299 8.06 -14.23 4.30
C ARG A 299 9.06 -15.11 3.56
N CYS A 300 8.79 -15.43 2.30
CA CYS A 300 9.72 -16.17 1.45
C CYS A 300 10.95 -15.32 1.09
N GLN A 301 10.75 -14.04 0.78
CA GLN A 301 11.85 -13.09 0.59
C GLN A 301 12.65 -12.87 1.88
N GLU A 302 11.97 -12.75 3.03
CA GLU A 302 12.60 -12.65 4.35
C GLU A 302 13.47 -13.87 4.66
N PHE A 303 12.99 -15.09 4.40
CA PHE A 303 13.77 -16.33 4.56
C PHE A 303 15.05 -16.31 3.72
N PHE A 304 14.94 -16.05 2.40
CA PHE A 304 16.12 -16.01 1.52
C PHE A 304 17.05 -14.83 1.81
N ARG A 305 16.53 -13.72 2.34
CA ARG A 305 17.35 -12.62 2.89
C ARG A 305 18.16 -13.11 4.09
N CYS A 306 17.52 -13.65 5.12
CA CYS A 306 18.20 -14.20 6.29
C CYS A 306 19.28 -15.24 5.93
N VAL A 307 19.08 -16.06 4.88
CA VAL A 307 20.11 -17.01 4.41
C VAL A 307 21.33 -16.31 3.79
N ARG A 308 21.14 -15.26 2.98
CA ARG A 308 22.26 -14.52 2.37
C ARG A 308 23.02 -13.69 3.40
N ASP A 309 22.29 -13.11 4.33
CA ASP A 309 22.80 -12.14 5.31
C ASP A 309 23.43 -12.85 6.53
N GLY A 310 23.55 -14.19 6.51
CA GLY A 310 24.24 -14.96 7.55
C GLY A 310 23.49 -15.11 8.88
N ALA A 311 22.16 -14.99 8.89
CA ALA A 311 21.37 -15.04 10.11
C ALA A 311 21.53 -16.38 10.88
N PRO A 312 21.49 -16.37 12.22
CA PRO A 312 21.60 -17.59 13.01
C PRO A 312 20.42 -18.55 12.78
N LEU A 313 20.66 -19.84 13.01
CA LEU A 313 19.77 -20.94 12.64
C LEU A 313 18.38 -20.82 13.29
N ASP A 314 18.30 -20.29 14.50
CA ASP A 314 17.04 -20.09 15.22
C ASP A 314 16.14 -19.05 14.53
N ARG A 315 16.70 -17.93 14.06
CA ARG A 315 16.01 -16.91 13.26
C ARG A 315 15.57 -17.49 11.92
N LEU A 316 16.42 -18.27 11.25
CA LEU A 316 16.08 -18.98 10.02
C LEU A 316 14.90 -19.94 10.21
N THR A 317 14.90 -20.75 11.27
CA THR A 317 13.81 -21.67 11.58
C THR A 317 12.53 -20.91 11.99
N ARG A 318 12.60 -19.83 12.78
CA ARG A 318 11.43 -18.98 13.10
C ARG A 318 10.76 -18.43 11.84
N VAL A 319 11.53 -17.88 10.90
CA VAL A 319 11.00 -17.33 9.64
C VAL A 319 10.44 -18.45 8.74
N LYS A 320 11.12 -19.60 8.64
CA LYS A 320 10.64 -20.79 7.94
C LYS A 320 9.30 -21.28 8.51
N ASP A 321 9.17 -21.43 9.82
CA ASP A 321 7.95 -21.94 10.47
C ASP A 321 6.79 -20.96 10.31
N GLY A 322 7.06 -19.64 10.38
CA GLY A 322 6.11 -18.60 10.01
C GLY A 322 5.61 -18.73 8.57
N MET A 323 6.53 -18.94 7.63
CA MET A 323 6.22 -19.17 6.21
C MET A 323 5.39 -20.45 5.99
N VAL A 324 5.73 -21.57 6.67
CA VAL A 324 4.95 -22.81 6.65
C VAL A 324 3.54 -22.59 7.20
N GLY A 325 3.41 -21.81 8.27
CA GLY A 325 2.13 -21.37 8.82
C GLY A 325 1.28 -20.61 7.80
N CYS A 326 1.88 -19.69 7.05
CA CYS A 326 1.20 -18.97 5.96
C CYS A 326 0.73 -19.90 4.84
N VAL A 327 1.58 -20.82 4.36
CA VAL A 327 1.21 -21.80 3.31
C VAL A 327 0.04 -22.67 3.78
N ARG A 328 0.09 -23.20 5.00
CA ARG A 328 -0.98 -24.04 5.56
C ARG A 328 -2.31 -23.28 5.70
N ARG A 329 -2.28 -22.03 6.17
CA ARG A 329 -3.48 -21.17 6.26
C ARG A 329 -4.05 -20.86 4.87
N GLY A 330 -3.21 -20.46 3.91
CA GLY A 330 -3.63 -20.18 2.53
C GLY A 330 -4.30 -21.37 1.86
N LEU A 331 -3.68 -22.56 1.92
CA LEU A 331 -4.27 -23.79 1.38
C LEU A 331 -5.60 -24.15 2.06
N ALA A 332 -5.73 -23.97 3.38
CA ALA A 332 -6.97 -24.21 4.09
C ALA A 332 -8.08 -23.23 3.72
N GLU A 333 -7.76 -21.96 3.44
CA GLU A 333 -8.73 -20.97 2.96
C GLU A 333 -9.21 -21.27 1.53
N ILE A 334 -8.31 -21.66 0.62
CA ILE A 334 -8.69 -22.12 -0.74
C ILE A 334 -9.69 -23.26 -0.66
N VAL A 335 -9.40 -24.28 0.16
CA VAL A 335 -10.28 -25.44 0.37
C VAL A 335 -11.65 -25.02 0.93
N LYS A 336 -11.69 -24.07 1.88
CA LYS A 336 -12.96 -23.53 2.40
C LYS A 336 -13.75 -22.78 1.33
N VAL A 337 -13.13 -21.82 0.65
CA VAL A 337 -13.79 -20.96 -0.36
C VAL A 337 -14.26 -21.81 -1.54
N GLN A 338 -13.39 -22.64 -2.12
CA GLN A 338 -13.76 -23.50 -3.25
C GLN A 338 -14.78 -24.57 -2.85
N GLY A 339 -14.74 -25.04 -1.59
CA GLY A 339 -15.74 -25.97 -1.04
C GLY A 339 -17.12 -25.33 -0.94
N VAL A 340 -17.21 -24.08 -0.46
CA VAL A 340 -18.47 -23.31 -0.46
C VAL A 340 -18.97 -23.08 -1.88
N THR A 341 -18.12 -22.67 -2.82
CA THR A 341 -18.52 -22.47 -4.22
C THR A 341 -19.00 -23.77 -4.87
N MET A 342 -18.36 -24.91 -4.58
CA MET A 342 -18.80 -26.22 -5.07
C MET A 342 -20.19 -26.59 -4.52
N VAL A 343 -20.46 -26.36 -3.23
CA VAL A 343 -21.79 -26.58 -2.64
C VAL A 343 -22.84 -25.66 -3.28
N LEU A 344 -22.52 -24.40 -3.54
CA LEU A 344 -23.41 -23.48 -4.25
C LEU A 344 -23.73 -23.98 -5.67
N VAL A 345 -22.74 -24.47 -6.43
CA VAL A 345 -22.96 -25.07 -7.75
C VAL A 345 -23.76 -26.38 -7.66
N PHE A 346 -23.59 -27.18 -6.61
CA PHE A 346 -24.38 -28.41 -6.42
C PHE A 346 -25.85 -28.11 -6.07
N VAL A 347 -26.13 -27.03 -5.35
CA VAL A 347 -27.51 -26.58 -5.06
C VAL A 347 -28.14 -25.88 -6.27
N ALA A 348 -27.39 -24.99 -6.93
CA ALA A 348 -27.89 -24.20 -8.05
C ALA A 348 -27.89 -24.95 -9.39
N GLY A 349 -27.11 -26.04 -9.53
CA GLY A 349 -26.90 -26.77 -10.78
C GLY A 349 -28.16 -27.08 -11.59
N PRO A 350 -29.25 -27.61 -10.99
CA PRO A 350 -30.50 -27.87 -11.71
C PRO A 350 -31.15 -26.58 -12.25
N ALA A 351 -31.01 -25.46 -11.57
CA ALA A 351 -31.49 -24.15 -12.03
C ALA A 351 -30.57 -23.56 -13.11
N MET A 352 -29.25 -23.66 -12.93
CA MET A 352 -28.24 -23.21 -13.91
C MET A 352 -28.41 -23.92 -15.26
N LEU A 353 -28.54 -25.26 -15.25
CA LEU A 353 -28.75 -26.03 -16.48
C LEU A 353 -30.07 -25.65 -17.16
N ARG A 354 -31.18 -25.53 -16.41
CA ARG A 354 -32.47 -25.09 -16.98
C ARG A 354 -32.40 -23.68 -17.56
N ALA A 355 -31.76 -22.73 -16.88
CA ALA A 355 -31.59 -21.37 -17.34
C ALA A 355 -30.76 -21.28 -18.64
N ALA A 356 -29.78 -22.17 -18.79
CA ALA A 356 -28.96 -22.30 -20.00
C ALA A 356 -29.61 -23.16 -21.11
N GLY A 357 -30.85 -23.65 -20.93
CA GLY A 357 -31.53 -24.52 -21.90
C GLY A 357 -30.97 -25.95 -22.00
N ILE A 358 -30.18 -26.37 -21.01
CA ILE A 358 -29.43 -27.64 -21.00
C ILE A 358 -30.27 -28.74 -20.37
N SER A 359 -30.23 -29.94 -20.97
CA SER A 359 -30.89 -31.12 -20.41
C SER A 359 -30.38 -31.46 -18.99
N PRO A 360 -31.25 -31.74 -18.01
CA PRO A 360 -30.84 -32.19 -16.67
C PRO A 360 -29.97 -33.46 -16.64
N LEU A 361 -29.88 -34.19 -17.77
CA LEU A 361 -29.00 -35.35 -17.91
C LEU A 361 -27.51 -35.01 -17.68
N TYR A 362 -27.08 -33.78 -17.98
CA TYR A 362 -25.70 -33.34 -17.80
C TYR A 362 -25.36 -32.90 -16.35
N LEU A 363 -26.33 -32.93 -15.43
CA LEU A 363 -26.15 -32.48 -14.04
C LEU A 363 -25.06 -33.26 -13.29
N ARG A 364 -24.95 -34.58 -13.53
CA ARG A 364 -23.91 -35.41 -12.92
C ARG A 364 -22.52 -35.00 -13.37
N LEU A 365 -22.38 -34.70 -14.66
CA LEU A 365 -21.12 -34.29 -15.27
C LEU A 365 -20.67 -32.94 -14.72
N LEU A 366 -21.59 -31.96 -14.65
CA LEU A 366 -21.34 -30.67 -13.99
C LEU A 366 -20.81 -30.84 -12.55
N TYR A 367 -21.38 -31.76 -11.76
CA TYR A 367 -20.91 -31.99 -10.38
C TYR A 367 -19.50 -32.61 -10.33
N VAL A 368 -19.22 -33.58 -11.21
CA VAL A 368 -17.89 -34.22 -11.30
C VAL A 368 -16.83 -33.23 -11.79
N ASP A 369 -17.13 -32.45 -12.82
CA ASP A 369 -16.24 -31.42 -13.36
C ASP A 369 -16.00 -30.30 -12.35
N THR A 370 -17.01 -29.89 -11.56
CA THR A 370 -16.83 -28.90 -10.49
C THR A 370 -15.91 -29.42 -9.38
N ALA A 371 -16.02 -30.70 -9.01
CA ALA A 371 -15.10 -31.35 -8.08
C ALA A 371 -13.68 -31.49 -8.68
N ALA A 372 -13.57 -31.73 -9.98
CA ALA A 372 -12.29 -31.78 -10.69
C ALA A 372 -11.59 -30.41 -10.71
N VAL A 373 -12.33 -29.33 -11.00
CA VAL A 373 -11.83 -27.94 -10.93
C VAL A 373 -11.45 -27.57 -9.49
N PHE A 374 -12.23 -27.96 -8.47
CA PHE A 374 -11.83 -27.80 -7.06
C PHE A 374 -10.42 -28.37 -6.81
N LEU A 375 -10.18 -29.61 -7.26
CA LEU A 375 -8.90 -30.30 -7.08
C LEU A 375 -7.79 -29.63 -7.89
N GLN A 376 -8.08 -29.17 -9.11
CA GLN A 376 -7.12 -28.45 -9.94
C GLN A 376 -6.69 -27.11 -9.33
N VAL A 377 -7.59 -26.37 -8.64
CA VAL A 377 -7.23 -25.13 -7.94
C VAL A 377 -6.28 -25.43 -6.77
N VAL A 378 -6.52 -26.50 -6.01
CA VAL A 378 -5.58 -26.97 -4.96
C VAL A 378 -4.22 -27.36 -5.57
N PHE A 379 -4.23 -28.07 -6.70
CA PHE A 379 -3.03 -28.45 -7.43
C PHE A 379 -2.21 -27.23 -7.90
N LEU A 380 -2.88 -26.22 -8.47
CA LEU A 380 -2.26 -24.97 -8.92
C LEU A 380 -1.65 -24.19 -7.75
N ALA A 381 -2.30 -24.15 -6.59
CA ALA A 381 -1.76 -23.54 -5.38
C ALA A 381 -0.45 -24.23 -4.94
N VAL A 382 -0.38 -25.56 -4.99
CA VAL A 382 0.85 -26.32 -4.70
C VAL A 382 1.96 -25.99 -5.70
N LEU A 383 1.68 -25.97 -7.01
CA LEU A 383 2.67 -25.62 -8.03
C LEU A 383 3.24 -24.21 -7.83
N ASN A 384 2.38 -23.24 -7.52
CA ASN A 384 2.82 -21.86 -7.29
C ASN A 384 3.73 -21.71 -6.07
N VAL A 385 3.44 -22.39 -4.95
CA VAL A 385 4.37 -22.40 -3.80
C VAL A 385 5.69 -23.08 -4.17
N LEU A 386 5.67 -24.16 -4.97
CA LEU A 386 6.90 -24.79 -5.46
C LEU A 386 7.72 -23.88 -6.39
N PHE A 387 7.09 -23.01 -7.20
CA PHE A 387 7.82 -22.01 -8.00
C PHE A 387 8.50 -20.94 -7.13
N TYR A 388 7.82 -20.46 -6.08
CA TYR A 388 8.41 -19.52 -5.11
C TYR A 388 9.61 -20.12 -4.36
N LEU A 389 9.61 -21.43 -4.12
CA LEU A 389 10.72 -22.19 -3.51
C LEU A 389 11.75 -22.72 -4.53
N ASP A 390 11.66 -22.32 -5.81
CA ASP A 390 12.44 -22.77 -6.96
C ASP A 390 12.54 -24.32 -7.14
N GLN A 391 11.52 -25.06 -6.70
CA GLN A 391 11.49 -26.53 -6.74
C GLN A 391 11.08 -27.07 -8.13
N ARG A 392 11.74 -26.59 -9.19
CA ARG A 392 11.46 -26.88 -10.61
C ARG A 392 11.25 -28.36 -10.92
N LYS A 393 12.14 -29.25 -10.43
CA LYS A 393 12.05 -30.70 -10.69
C LYS A 393 10.78 -31.34 -10.09
N ALA A 394 10.34 -30.87 -8.92
CA ALA A 394 9.11 -31.33 -8.29
C ALA A 394 7.88 -30.84 -9.06
N ALA A 395 7.87 -29.56 -9.46
CA ALA A 395 6.81 -28.98 -10.30
C ALA A 395 6.68 -29.71 -11.65
N LEU A 396 7.79 -30.04 -12.32
CA LEU A 396 7.77 -30.78 -13.59
C LEU A 396 7.20 -32.20 -13.43
N ALA A 397 7.64 -32.95 -12.41
CA ALA A 397 7.16 -34.30 -12.16
C ALA A 397 5.65 -34.31 -11.84
N LEU A 398 5.18 -33.33 -11.05
CA LEU A 398 3.77 -33.16 -10.73
C LEU A 398 2.91 -32.75 -11.94
N SER A 399 3.37 -31.80 -12.75
CA SER A 399 2.69 -31.42 -14.00
C SER A 399 2.64 -32.58 -15.00
N ALA A 400 3.69 -33.39 -15.10
CA ALA A 400 3.69 -34.59 -15.94
C ALA A 400 2.73 -35.67 -15.42
N LEU A 401 2.66 -35.88 -14.10
CA LEU A 401 1.70 -36.79 -13.47
C LEU A 401 0.25 -36.37 -13.76
N PHE A 402 -0.07 -35.07 -13.63
CA PHE A 402 -1.36 -34.51 -14.00
C PHE A 402 -1.65 -34.66 -15.50
N ALA A 403 -0.69 -34.30 -16.37
CA ALA A 403 -0.90 -34.33 -17.81
C ALA A 403 -1.11 -35.75 -18.37
N CYS A 404 -0.24 -36.69 -18.01
CA CYS A 404 -0.38 -38.09 -18.40
C CYS A 404 -1.61 -38.74 -17.77
N GLY A 405 -1.89 -38.43 -16.50
CA GLY A 405 -3.07 -38.90 -15.78
C GLY A 405 -4.36 -38.44 -16.47
N ASN A 406 -4.48 -37.16 -16.79
CA ASN A 406 -5.70 -36.60 -17.39
C ASN A 406 -5.97 -37.23 -18.76
N LEU A 407 -4.95 -37.34 -19.62
CA LEU A 407 -5.09 -37.99 -20.93
C LEU A 407 -5.51 -39.47 -20.80
N VAL A 408 -4.76 -40.26 -20.03
CA VAL A 408 -4.97 -41.72 -19.94
C VAL A 408 -6.30 -42.05 -19.25
N LEU A 409 -6.60 -41.38 -18.14
CA LEU A 409 -7.84 -41.63 -17.39
C LEU A 409 -9.07 -41.10 -18.13
N THR A 410 -8.98 -39.97 -18.84
CA THR A 410 -10.09 -39.49 -19.69
C THR A 410 -10.35 -40.46 -20.84
N LEU A 411 -9.33 -40.92 -21.56
CA LEU A 411 -9.49 -41.95 -22.61
C LEU A 411 -10.05 -43.28 -22.08
N LEU A 412 -9.68 -43.68 -20.85
CA LEU A 412 -10.26 -44.85 -20.20
C LEU A 412 -11.75 -44.63 -19.86
N THR A 413 -12.08 -43.52 -19.20
CA THR A 413 -13.47 -43.21 -18.83
C THR A 413 -14.38 -43.01 -20.04
N GLN A 414 -13.88 -42.48 -21.16
CA GLN A 414 -14.64 -42.43 -22.42
C GLN A 414 -15.05 -43.83 -22.89
N ARG A 415 -14.17 -44.84 -22.76
CA ARG A 415 -14.47 -46.25 -23.12
C ARG A 415 -15.43 -46.92 -22.15
N LEU A 416 -15.47 -46.50 -20.89
CA LEU A 416 -16.42 -47.00 -19.89
C LEU A 416 -17.84 -46.42 -20.08
N GLY A 417 -18.00 -45.42 -20.95
CA GLY A 417 -19.29 -44.87 -21.38
C GLY A 417 -19.74 -43.60 -20.64
N PRO A 418 -20.88 -43.02 -21.03
CA PRO A 418 -21.28 -41.66 -20.61
C PRO A 418 -21.43 -41.42 -19.11
N THR A 419 -21.66 -42.47 -18.31
CA THR A 419 -21.73 -42.38 -16.86
C THR A 419 -20.39 -42.07 -16.18
N TRP A 420 -19.28 -42.25 -16.89
CA TRP A 420 -17.92 -42.06 -16.38
C TRP A 420 -17.24 -40.78 -16.89
N TYR A 421 -17.90 -39.97 -17.73
CA TYR A 421 -17.31 -38.73 -18.25
C TYR A 421 -16.98 -37.76 -17.10
N GLY A 422 -15.93 -36.93 -17.28
CA GLY A 422 -15.38 -36.05 -16.24
C GLY A 422 -14.52 -36.73 -15.16
N TYR A 423 -14.79 -38.00 -14.82
CA TYR A 423 -14.06 -38.70 -13.75
C TYR A 423 -12.57 -38.89 -14.05
N GLY A 424 -12.16 -38.94 -15.33
CA GLY A 424 -10.74 -39.04 -15.72
C GLY A 424 -9.93 -37.81 -15.30
N PHE A 425 -10.46 -36.62 -15.60
CA PHE A 425 -9.90 -35.34 -15.16
C PHE A 425 -9.92 -35.21 -13.63
N ALA A 426 -11.06 -35.53 -12.99
CA ALA A 426 -11.19 -35.49 -11.52
C ALA A 426 -10.17 -36.38 -10.81
N ALA A 427 -10.01 -37.64 -11.25
CA ALA A 427 -9.06 -38.58 -10.68
C ALA A 427 -7.61 -38.14 -10.89
N SER A 428 -7.28 -37.55 -12.05
CA SER A 428 -5.94 -37.01 -12.30
C SER A 428 -5.61 -35.82 -11.40
N ALA A 429 -6.53 -34.87 -11.27
CA ALA A 429 -6.37 -33.72 -10.37
C ALA A 429 -6.27 -34.15 -8.90
N LEU A 430 -7.01 -35.20 -8.49
CA LEU A 430 -6.90 -35.81 -7.17
C LEU A 430 -5.52 -36.41 -6.94
N ILE A 431 -5.03 -37.24 -7.87
CA ILE A 431 -3.72 -37.91 -7.77
C ILE A 431 -2.59 -36.87 -7.70
N ALA A 432 -2.65 -35.84 -8.55
CA ALA A 432 -1.67 -34.76 -8.57
C ALA A 432 -1.68 -33.95 -7.25
N SER A 433 -2.85 -33.64 -6.70
CA SER A 433 -3.00 -32.92 -5.43
C SER A 433 -2.55 -33.77 -4.22
N ALA A 434 -2.97 -35.03 -4.16
CA ALA A 434 -2.64 -35.97 -3.09
C ALA A 434 -1.15 -36.34 -3.07
N THR A 435 -0.47 -36.29 -4.22
CA THR A 435 0.99 -36.44 -4.32
C THR A 435 1.70 -35.12 -4.01
N GLY A 436 1.15 -33.99 -4.46
CA GLY A 436 1.74 -32.67 -4.34
C GLY A 436 1.76 -32.12 -2.90
N LEU A 437 0.68 -32.28 -2.13
CA LEU A 437 0.60 -31.76 -0.77
C LEU A 437 1.67 -32.36 0.19
N PRO A 438 1.86 -33.71 0.25
CA PRO A 438 2.95 -34.29 1.05
C PRO A 438 4.34 -33.94 0.52
N LEU A 439 4.51 -33.82 -0.80
CA LEU A 439 5.78 -33.42 -1.41
C LEU A 439 6.15 -31.99 -1.04
N LEU A 440 5.19 -31.07 -1.05
CA LEU A 440 5.36 -29.68 -0.63
C LEU A 440 5.69 -29.59 0.87
N SER A 441 5.00 -30.33 1.75
CA SER A 441 5.36 -30.36 3.18
C SER A 441 6.82 -30.79 3.35
N ARG A 442 7.22 -31.94 2.78
CA ARG A 442 8.60 -32.43 2.87
C ARG A 442 9.64 -31.43 2.33
N LYS A 443 9.27 -30.61 1.33
CA LYS A 443 10.16 -29.58 0.77
C LYS A 443 10.26 -28.33 1.64
N LEU A 444 9.20 -27.97 2.34
CA LEU A 444 9.23 -26.94 3.37
C LEU A 444 10.00 -27.41 4.62
N ASP A 445 9.72 -28.62 5.10
CA ASP A 445 10.35 -29.22 6.29
C ASP A 445 11.87 -29.37 6.12
N HIS A 446 12.35 -29.59 4.89
CA HIS A 446 13.78 -29.70 4.55
C HIS A 446 14.39 -28.45 3.92
N LEU A 447 13.70 -27.31 3.91
CA LEU A 447 14.12 -26.14 3.13
C LEU A 447 15.53 -25.65 3.48
N GLU A 448 15.86 -25.49 4.78
CA GLU A 448 17.20 -25.07 5.21
C GLU A 448 18.29 -26.00 4.65
N ARG A 449 18.12 -27.32 4.84
CA ARG A 449 19.07 -28.33 4.35
C ARG A 449 19.19 -28.25 2.83
N ASP A 450 18.08 -28.20 2.11
CA ASP A 450 18.09 -28.17 0.65
C ASP A 450 18.69 -26.85 0.12
N THR A 451 18.57 -25.73 0.83
CA THR A 451 19.21 -24.45 0.48
C THR A 451 20.71 -24.46 0.75
N PHE A 452 21.17 -24.88 1.94
CA PHE A 452 22.60 -24.90 2.27
C PHE A 452 23.38 -26.02 1.54
N MET A 453 22.80 -27.21 1.36
CA MET A 453 23.50 -28.35 0.73
C MET A 453 23.51 -28.32 -0.79
N GLN A 454 22.78 -27.41 -1.44
CA GLN A 454 22.82 -27.24 -2.91
C GLN A 454 23.87 -26.24 -3.38
N GLN A 455 24.52 -25.50 -2.47
CA GLN A 455 25.71 -24.71 -2.80
C GLN A 455 26.97 -25.58 -2.62
N PRO A 456 27.82 -25.74 -3.65
CA PRO A 456 29.11 -26.39 -3.48
C PRO A 456 30.07 -25.45 -2.75
N LEU A 457 30.51 -25.83 -1.55
CA LEU A 457 31.48 -25.10 -0.71
C LEU A 457 32.80 -24.74 -1.42
N TRP A 458 33.11 -25.43 -2.53
CA TRP A 458 34.13 -25.01 -3.48
C TRP A 458 33.54 -25.06 -4.89
N PRO A 459 33.63 -23.98 -5.70
CA PRO A 459 33.22 -24.06 -7.09
C PRO A 459 34.10 -25.10 -7.82
N PRO A 460 33.52 -26.15 -8.43
CA PRO A 460 34.32 -27.10 -9.20
C PRO A 460 35.01 -26.34 -10.33
N ALA A 461 36.32 -26.59 -10.49
CA ALA A 461 37.16 -25.88 -11.47
C ALA A 461 36.48 -25.89 -12.86
N ARG A 462 36.26 -24.69 -13.42
CA ARG A 462 35.49 -24.51 -14.65
C ARG A 462 36.03 -25.43 -15.76
N PRO A 463 35.22 -26.32 -16.35
CA PRO A 463 35.66 -27.04 -17.53
C PRO A 463 35.96 -26.04 -18.64
N ALA A 464 37.11 -26.20 -19.31
CA ALA A 464 37.60 -25.26 -20.29
C ALA A 464 36.60 -25.04 -21.44
N PRO A 465 36.60 -23.87 -22.11
CA PRO A 465 35.65 -23.55 -23.18
C PRO A 465 35.59 -24.63 -24.26
N TRP A 466 34.38 -24.87 -24.78
CA TRP A 466 34.09 -25.90 -25.77
C TRP A 466 34.65 -25.52 -27.15
N GLY A 467 35.96 -25.63 -27.28
CA GLY A 467 36.74 -25.10 -28.41
C GLY A 467 38.15 -25.70 -28.52
N LYS A 468 38.37 -26.93 -28.03
CA LYS A 468 39.63 -27.70 -28.18
C LYS A 468 39.46 -29.21 -27.89
N ARG A 469 38.47 -29.87 -28.51
CA ARG A 469 38.36 -31.36 -28.54
C ARG A 469 38.08 -31.91 -29.94
N PHE A 470 38.98 -31.63 -30.87
CA PHE A 470 39.07 -32.34 -32.16
C PHE A 470 40.53 -32.48 -32.63
N ARG A 471 41.39 -33.07 -31.79
CA ARG A 471 42.76 -33.49 -32.14
C ARG A 471 43.39 -34.47 -31.12
N SER A 472 42.78 -35.64 -30.93
CA SER A 472 43.48 -36.85 -30.43
C SER A 472 42.61 -38.10 -30.61
N LEU A 473 42.23 -38.40 -31.86
CA LEU A 473 42.04 -39.80 -32.25
C LEU A 473 43.45 -40.38 -32.46
N VAL A 474 43.82 -41.41 -31.69
CA VAL A 474 44.75 -42.52 -32.02
C VAL A 474 45.01 -43.30 -30.73
N GLN A 475 44.97 -44.65 -30.82
CA GLN A 475 45.17 -45.65 -29.74
C GLN A 475 44.09 -45.66 -28.62
N GLY A 476 43.39 -46.77 -28.36
CA GLY A 476 43.33 -48.02 -29.13
C GLY A 476 42.51 -49.14 -28.45
N ARG A 477 41.90 -49.98 -29.29
CA ARG A 477 41.41 -51.36 -29.05
C ARG A 477 40.20 -51.61 -28.12
N SER A 478 39.10 -51.94 -28.80
CA SER A 478 37.97 -52.85 -28.48
C SER A 478 38.41 -54.23 -27.89
N PRO A 479 37.52 -55.18 -27.46
CA PRO A 479 36.13 -55.35 -27.93
C PRO A 479 35.05 -55.99 -27.00
N VAL A 480 33.83 -56.11 -27.57
CA VAL A 480 32.66 -56.96 -27.22
C VAL A 480 31.88 -56.72 -25.91
N VAL A 481 30.68 -56.12 -26.04
CA VAL A 481 29.40 -56.70 -25.57
C VAL A 481 28.30 -56.38 -26.60
N ASN A 482 27.36 -57.31 -26.80
CA ASN A 482 26.25 -57.19 -27.76
C ASN A 482 25.16 -56.18 -27.35
N THR A 483 24.69 -55.41 -28.33
CA THR A 483 23.34 -54.79 -28.43
C THR A 483 22.36 -55.81 -29.09
N PRO A 484 21.02 -55.56 -29.26
CA PRO A 484 20.30 -54.28 -29.17
C PRO A 484 18.88 -54.27 -28.55
N ARG A 485 18.43 -53.08 -28.09
CA ARG A 485 17.27 -52.32 -28.63
C ARG A 485 16.74 -51.25 -27.65
N ALA A 486 16.95 -49.98 -27.99
CA ALA A 486 15.92 -48.92 -28.05
C ALA A 486 16.60 -47.56 -28.30
N LEU A 487 16.34 -46.94 -29.44
CA LEU A 487 16.76 -45.58 -29.78
C LEU A 487 15.56 -44.63 -29.65
N ILE A 488 15.84 -43.43 -29.13
CA ILE A 488 15.34 -42.09 -29.54
C ILE A 488 13.92 -42.01 -30.15
N ALA A 489 13.06 -41.20 -29.51
CA ALA A 489 12.14 -40.32 -30.23
C ALA A 489 11.81 -39.06 -29.40
N ILE A 490 12.20 -37.88 -29.89
CA ILE A 490 11.59 -36.60 -29.53
C ILE A 490 10.51 -36.34 -30.58
N ALA A 491 9.23 -36.39 -30.21
CA ALA A 491 8.12 -35.95 -31.04
C ALA A 491 6.83 -35.76 -30.20
N VAL A 492 6.32 -34.52 -30.12
CA VAL A 492 4.94 -34.23 -29.66
C VAL A 492 4.36 -33.08 -30.50
N VAL A 493 4.06 -33.35 -31.78
CA VAL A 493 2.96 -32.73 -32.55
C VAL A 493 2.53 -33.74 -33.64
N SER A 494 1.21 -33.87 -33.86
CA SER A 494 0.53 -34.53 -35.00
C SER A 494 0.18 -36.03 -34.95
N VAL A 495 -1.14 -36.28 -35.06
CA VAL A 495 -1.90 -37.53 -35.31
C VAL A 495 -3.26 -37.06 -35.84
N VAL A 496 -3.83 -37.41 -37.01
CA VAL A 496 -3.59 -38.41 -38.09
C VAL A 496 -3.76 -37.73 -39.48
N PHE A 497 -2.95 -38.06 -40.50
CA PHE A 497 -3.41 -38.45 -41.87
C PHE A 497 -2.25 -39.00 -42.71
N ALA A 498 -2.54 -39.88 -43.68
CA ALA A 498 -1.56 -40.76 -44.33
C ALA A 498 -1.63 -40.71 -45.88
N CYS A 499 -0.57 -41.26 -46.50
CA CYS A 499 -0.37 -41.54 -47.94
C CYS A 499 0.03 -40.37 -48.86
N GLY A 500 1.21 -40.51 -49.50
CA GLY A 500 1.64 -39.66 -50.63
C GLY A 500 3.15 -39.65 -50.86
N ARG A 501 3.66 -40.49 -51.78
CA ARG A 501 5.09 -40.57 -52.17
C ARG A 501 5.58 -39.27 -52.86
N GLY A 502 6.87 -38.94 -52.77
CA GLY A 502 7.50 -38.02 -53.75
C GLY A 502 8.92 -37.50 -53.44
N SER A 503 9.95 -38.28 -53.77
CA SER A 503 11.31 -37.87 -54.21
C SER A 503 11.96 -36.53 -53.78
N ASP A 504 13.06 -36.68 -53.02
CA ASP A 504 14.39 -36.02 -53.12
C ASP A 504 14.85 -35.60 -54.55
N PRO A 505 15.98 -34.88 -54.76
CA PRO A 505 16.80 -34.03 -53.85
C PRO A 505 17.35 -32.71 -54.50
N ARG A 506 18.27 -32.03 -53.77
CA ARG A 506 19.38 -31.11 -54.19
C ARG A 506 19.18 -29.64 -53.78
N ALA A 507 20.02 -29.10 -52.89
CA ALA A 507 21.37 -28.50 -53.13
C ALA A 507 21.26 -27.11 -53.79
N THR A 508 22.05 -26.08 -53.45
CA THR A 508 23.51 -26.07 -53.22
C THR A 508 23.94 -24.80 -52.45
N SER A 509 25.11 -24.86 -51.80
CA SER A 509 26.23 -23.88 -51.71
C SER A 509 26.08 -22.45 -52.32
N ALA A 510 26.85 -21.41 -51.94
CA ALA A 510 28.22 -21.41 -51.42
C ALA A 510 28.71 -20.04 -50.85
N THR A 511 29.71 -20.09 -49.95
CA THR A 511 30.95 -19.28 -49.85
C THR A 511 31.05 -17.79 -50.26
N SER A 512 31.65 -16.96 -49.38
CA SER A 512 32.92 -16.20 -49.54
C SER A 512 33.10 -15.25 -48.33
N SER A 513 34.16 -15.31 -47.50
CA SER A 513 35.58 -14.91 -47.66
C SER A 513 35.77 -13.40 -47.90
N VAL A 514 36.70 -12.63 -47.29
CA VAL A 514 37.75 -12.75 -46.25
C VAL A 514 38.44 -11.35 -46.22
N ALA A 515 39.24 -11.06 -45.18
CA ALA A 515 40.11 -9.88 -45.01
C ALA A 515 39.40 -8.54 -44.65
N GLY A 516 39.96 -7.68 -43.79
CA GLY A 516 41.18 -7.81 -42.98
C GLY A 516 42.02 -6.53 -42.97
N ARG A 517 42.11 -5.86 -41.81
CA ARG A 517 43.16 -4.86 -41.53
C ARG A 517 43.34 -4.67 -40.02
N GLN A 518 44.58 -4.42 -39.63
CA GLN A 518 45.04 -4.24 -38.26
C GLN A 518 46.15 -3.18 -38.30
N LEU A 519 46.25 -2.31 -37.29
CA LEU A 519 47.47 -1.70 -36.73
C LEU A 519 47.11 -0.48 -35.84
N GLY A 520 47.89 -0.28 -34.76
CA GLY A 520 47.81 0.89 -33.87
C GLY A 520 47.82 0.50 -32.39
N LEU A 521 48.97 0.64 -31.73
CA LEU A 521 49.17 0.48 -30.28
C LEU A 521 49.65 1.82 -29.71
N ASP A 522 49.25 2.13 -28.47
CA ASP A 522 50.14 2.62 -27.39
C ASP A 522 49.39 2.68 -26.03
N PRO A 523 50.08 2.77 -24.86
CA PRO A 523 49.66 2.00 -23.67
C PRO A 523 49.50 2.77 -22.33
N LEU A 524 49.24 2.00 -21.25
CA LEU A 524 49.22 2.31 -19.79
C LEU A 524 47.88 2.82 -19.21
N PRO A 525 47.57 2.60 -17.90
CA PRO A 525 48.43 2.24 -16.75
C PRO A 525 48.06 0.91 -16.03
N PRO A 526 48.81 0.45 -14.99
CA PRO A 526 48.61 -0.86 -14.35
C PRO A 526 47.42 -0.91 -13.37
N PRO A 527 46.92 -2.11 -13.01
CA PRO A 527 45.81 -2.24 -12.06
C PRO A 527 46.23 -1.83 -10.64
N PRO A 528 45.37 -1.11 -9.88
CA PRO A 528 45.57 -0.93 -8.45
C PRO A 528 45.57 -2.29 -7.75
N ILE A 529 46.49 -2.44 -6.80
CA ILE A 529 46.51 -3.57 -5.86
C ILE A 529 45.25 -3.44 -4.99
N GLY A 530 44.37 -4.44 -5.02
CA GLY A 530 43.20 -4.47 -4.15
C GLY A 530 43.63 -4.58 -2.68
N PRO A 531 42.96 -3.89 -1.74
CA PRO A 531 43.24 -4.05 -0.32
C PRO A 531 42.95 -5.49 0.11
N ILE A 532 43.88 -6.05 0.88
CA ILE A 532 43.67 -7.28 1.63
C ILE A 532 42.90 -6.86 2.89
N CYS A 533 41.67 -7.36 3.07
CA CYS A 533 40.88 -7.10 4.27
C CYS A 533 40.50 -8.41 4.95
N GLU A 534 40.90 -8.53 6.22
CA GLU A 534 40.27 -9.40 7.21
C GLU A 534 39.22 -8.56 7.96
N GLY A 535 38.05 -9.12 8.25
CA GLY A 535 36.99 -8.44 9.05
C GLY A 535 35.66 -8.22 8.30
N PRO A 536 34.52 -8.06 9.01
CA PRO A 536 33.21 -8.37 8.44
C PRO A 536 32.32 -7.14 8.21
N ALA A 537 32.57 -6.36 7.16
CA ALA A 537 31.56 -5.46 6.57
C ALA A 537 31.88 -5.17 5.10
N CYS A 538 30.97 -5.50 4.18
CA CYS A 538 31.05 -5.13 2.77
C CYS A 538 29.64 -4.85 2.24
N VAL A 539 29.17 -3.59 2.33
CA VAL A 539 27.95 -3.13 1.67
C VAL A 539 28.31 -2.00 0.70
N GLY A 540 28.73 -2.41 -0.50
CA GLY A 540 28.91 -1.53 -1.64
C GLY A 540 27.72 -1.61 -2.61
N ASP A 541 26.49 -1.56 -2.08
CA ASP A 541 25.29 -1.52 -2.91
C ASP A 541 24.92 -0.07 -3.25
N HIS A 542 24.81 0.24 -4.55
CA HIS A 542 24.27 1.52 -4.98
C HIS A 542 22.87 1.72 -4.39
N VAL A 543 22.64 2.84 -3.71
CA VAL A 543 21.32 3.28 -3.25
C VAL A 543 20.34 3.22 -4.42
N GLU A 544 19.26 2.44 -4.26
CA GLU A 544 18.23 2.30 -5.28
C GLU A 544 17.44 3.62 -5.31
N SER A 545 17.43 4.34 -6.44
CA SER A 545 16.75 5.63 -6.50
C SER A 545 15.26 5.45 -6.23
N ILE A 546 14.79 5.98 -5.10
CA ILE A 546 13.42 5.81 -4.66
C ILE A 546 12.55 6.65 -5.60
N THR A 547 11.64 5.98 -6.33
CA THR A 547 10.70 6.63 -7.25
C THR A 547 9.44 7.17 -6.55
N LEU A 548 9.29 6.86 -5.26
CA LEU A 548 8.46 7.62 -4.34
C LEU A 548 9.24 8.87 -3.91
N GLY A 549 8.55 10.01 -3.81
CA GLY A 549 9.16 11.20 -3.23
C GLY A 549 9.47 11.06 -1.74
N PRO A 550 10.02 12.11 -1.11
CA PRO A 550 9.99 12.22 0.35
C PRO A 550 8.54 12.12 0.83
N VAL A 551 8.34 11.83 2.12
CA VAL A 551 7.00 11.77 2.74
C VAL A 551 6.37 13.17 2.67
N ALA A 552 5.69 13.42 1.57
CA ALA A 552 4.94 14.64 1.31
C ALA A 552 3.46 14.40 1.68
N PRO A 553 2.77 15.40 2.24
CA PRO A 553 1.34 15.32 2.45
C PRO A 553 0.60 14.97 1.14
N PRO A 554 -0.35 14.03 1.15
CA PRO A 554 -1.08 13.66 -0.05
C PRO A 554 -1.95 14.84 -0.51
N VAL A 555 -1.87 15.16 -1.80
CA VAL A 555 -2.75 16.16 -2.42
C VAL A 555 -4.18 15.62 -2.43
N ILE A 556 -5.02 16.12 -1.52
CA ILE A 556 -6.46 15.86 -1.52
C ILE A 556 -7.13 16.94 -2.38
N PRO A 557 -7.73 16.58 -3.54
CA PRO A 557 -8.39 17.56 -4.40
C PRO A 557 -9.58 18.21 -3.70
N SER A 558 -9.61 19.53 -3.70
CA SER A 558 -10.82 20.28 -3.37
C SER A 558 -11.88 20.14 -4.45
N SER A 559 -13.15 20.24 -4.09
CA SER A 559 -14.28 20.20 -5.03
C SER A 559 -15.16 21.45 -4.92
N PRO A 560 -15.61 22.04 -6.04
CA PRO A 560 -16.64 23.08 -5.99
C PRO A 560 -17.96 22.50 -5.45
N LEU A 561 -18.64 23.26 -4.61
CA LEU A 561 -20.04 23.06 -4.24
C LEU A 561 -20.98 23.83 -5.20
N GLY A 562 -22.27 23.52 -5.17
CA GLY A 562 -23.30 24.26 -5.90
C GLY A 562 -24.43 24.75 -4.99
N PRO A 563 -25.28 25.65 -5.50
CA PRO A 563 -26.41 26.18 -4.73
C PRO A 563 -27.46 25.11 -4.46
N THR A 564 -28.05 25.13 -3.27
CA THR A 564 -29.28 24.39 -2.94
C THR A 564 -30.37 25.34 -2.46
N PRO A 565 -31.65 24.94 -2.44
CA PRO A 565 -32.70 25.70 -1.77
C PRO A 565 -32.37 25.82 -0.27
N PRO A 566 -32.42 27.02 0.34
CA PRO A 566 -32.02 27.22 1.72
C PRO A 566 -32.90 26.38 2.67
N PRO A 567 -32.33 25.71 3.69
CA PRO A 567 -33.12 24.91 4.61
C PRO A 567 -34.15 25.73 5.37
N HIS A 568 -35.31 25.13 5.67
CA HIS A 568 -36.38 25.83 6.37
C HIS A 568 -35.90 26.41 7.71
N LEU A 569 -36.25 27.67 7.97
CA LEU A 569 -36.00 28.33 9.24
C LEU A 569 -36.82 27.64 10.36
N PRO A 570 -36.29 27.57 11.59
CA PRO A 570 -37.03 26.99 12.70
C PRO A 570 -38.28 27.81 13.03
N VAL A 571 -39.35 27.12 13.44
CA VAL A 571 -40.49 27.78 14.07
C VAL A 571 -40.05 28.21 15.47
N PRO A 572 -40.25 29.47 15.90
CA PRO A 572 -39.93 29.90 17.25
C PRO A 572 -40.73 29.09 18.29
N LEU A 573 -40.07 28.13 18.92
CA LEU A 573 -40.63 27.39 20.04
C LEU A 573 -40.49 28.23 21.32
N PRO A 574 -41.48 28.25 22.23
CA PRO A 574 -41.31 28.81 23.55
C PRO A 574 -40.13 28.15 24.26
N SER A 575 -39.37 28.89 25.08
CA SER A 575 -38.32 28.27 25.90
C SER A 575 -38.95 27.33 26.94
N ILE A 576 -38.93 26.03 26.63
CA ILE A 576 -39.49 24.97 27.49
C ILE A 576 -38.53 24.60 28.62
N CYS A 577 -37.26 25.01 28.53
CA CYS A 577 -36.18 24.68 29.44
C CYS A 577 -35.60 25.95 30.06
N PRO A 578 -35.95 26.29 31.31
CA PRO A 578 -35.41 27.47 31.99
C PRO A 578 -33.92 27.34 32.33
N ILE A 579 -33.41 26.10 32.41
CA ILE A 579 -31.99 25.76 32.52
C ILE A 579 -31.74 24.62 31.54
N THR A 580 -30.76 24.77 30.66
CA THR A 580 -30.28 23.70 29.76
C THR A 580 -28.99 23.09 30.29
N ARG A 581 -28.75 21.83 29.98
CA ARG A 581 -27.50 21.12 30.25
C ARG A 581 -26.92 20.63 28.93
N LEU A 582 -25.64 20.87 28.68
CA LEU A 582 -24.94 20.52 27.44
C LEU A 582 -23.92 19.42 27.71
N GLY A 583 -24.03 18.28 27.02
CA GLY A 583 -22.98 17.27 26.99
C GLY A 583 -21.73 17.79 26.29
N MET A 584 -20.54 17.55 26.87
CA MET A 584 -19.27 18.05 26.33
C MET A 584 -18.75 17.21 25.16
N GLN A 585 -19.55 17.13 24.09
CA GLN A 585 -19.26 16.41 22.85
C GLN A 585 -19.60 17.28 21.64
N GLY A 586 -18.85 17.16 20.54
CA GLY A 586 -19.19 17.77 19.25
C GLY A 586 -20.08 16.86 18.39
N LEU A 587 -21.04 17.44 17.66
CA LEU A 587 -21.74 16.75 16.57
C LEU A 587 -21.15 17.19 15.23
N VAL A 588 -20.45 16.28 14.54
CA VAL A 588 -19.92 16.51 13.19
C VAL A 588 -20.88 15.88 12.19
N ILE A 589 -21.53 16.68 11.36
CA ILE A 589 -22.45 16.21 10.33
C ILE A 589 -21.78 16.32 8.96
N SER A 590 -21.82 15.23 8.20
CA SER A 590 -21.31 15.14 6.83
C SER A 590 -22.43 14.70 5.90
N ALA A 591 -22.39 15.17 4.66
CA ALA A 591 -23.32 14.75 3.62
C ALA A 591 -23.07 13.29 3.22
N THR A 592 -21.84 12.93 2.82
CA THR A 592 -21.54 11.62 2.19
C THR A 592 -20.53 10.75 2.94
N GLY A 593 -19.76 11.34 3.87
CA GLY A 593 -18.64 10.70 4.56
C GLY A 593 -17.33 10.72 3.79
N ASN A 594 -17.26 11.44 2.67
CA ASN A 594 -16.07 11.49 1.78
C ASN A 594 -15.48 12.91 1.61
N GLU A 595 -16.15 13.93 2.16
CA GLU A 595 -15.74 15.33 2.02
C GLU A 595 -14.33 15.58 2.60
N PRO A 596 -13.44 16.32 1.89
CA PRO A 596 -12.11 16.68 2.42
C PRO A 596 -12.18 17.40 3.76
N SER A 597 -13.15 18.30 3.91
CA SER A 597 -13.42 19.06 5.13
C SER A 597 -13.80 18.17 6.32
N LEU A 598 -14.48 17.03 6.11
CA LEU A 598 -14.76 16.07 7.18
C LEU A 598 -13.47 15.54 7.80
N GLN A 599 -12.46 15.25 6.98
CA GLN A 599 -11.17 14.75 7.45
C GLN A 599 -10.42 15.85 8.23
N ALA A 600 -10.47 17.10 7.75
CA ALA A 600 -9.93 18.25 8.47
C ALA A 600 -10.57 18.44 9.85
N ILE A 601 -11.90 18.43 9.93
CA ILE A 601 -12.67 18.53 11.20
C ILE A 601 -12.30 17.40 12.16
N GLN A 602 -12.27 16.15 11.68
CA GLN A 602 -11.93 14.98 12.50
C GLN A 602 -10.48 15.05 13.00
N GLN A 603 -9.55 15.53 12.17
CA GLN A 603 -8.16 15.76 12.59
C GLN A 603 -8.06 16.86 13.65
N ALA A 604 -8.71 18.02 13.43
CA ALA A 604 -8.69 19.15 14.36
C ALA A 604 -9.22 18.74 15.75
N LEU A 605 -10.39 18.12 15.79
CA LEU A 605 -10.98 17.62 17.03
C LEU A 605 -10.12 16.51 17.66
N GLY A 606 -9.53 15.63 16.84
CA GLY A 606 -8.64 14.56 17.27
C GLY A 606 -7.40 15.08 18.01
N TYR A 607 -6.65 16.02 17.43
CA TYR A 607 -5.45 16.57 18.08
C TYR A 607 -5.78 17.42 19.32
N HIS A 608 -6.91 18.14 19.34
CA HIS A 608 -7.44 18.77 20.56
C HIS A 608 -7.95 17.74 21.60
N THR A 609 -8.04 16.47 21.20
CA THR A 609 -8.66 15.35 21.91
C THR A 609 -10.14 15.58 22.27
N VAL A 610 -10.87 16.45 21.57
CA VAL A 610 -12.28 16.74 21.83
C VAL A 610 -13.14 15.53 21.47
N PRO A 611 -14.00 15.00 22.38
CA PRO A 611 -14.95 13.96 22.03
C PRO A 611 -15.96 14.45 20.99
N PHE A 612 -16.23 13.65 19.96
CA PHE A 612 -17.25 13.97 18.95
C PHE A 612 -18.01 12.72 18.48
N THR A 613 -19.12 12.94 17.77
CA THR A 613 -19.89 11.94 17.02
C THR A 613 -19.95 12.39 15.57
N THR A 614 -19.63 11.50 14.61
CA THR A 614 -19.84 11.76 13.18
C THR A 614 -21.19 11.21 12.73
N TRP A 615 -22.04 12.05 12.15
CA TRP A 615 -23.30 11.69 11.52
C TRP A 615 -23.19 11.86 10.00
N VAL A 616 -23.21 10.76 9.24
CA VAL A 616 -23.27 10.82 7.78
C VAL A 616 -24.74 10.81 7.34
N ALA A 617 -25.22 11.95 6.85
CA ALA A 617 -26.63 12.20 6.55
C ALA A 617 -27.19 11.25 5.48
N THR A 618 -26.48 11.03 4.37
CA THR A 618 -26.91 10.08 3.31
C THR A 618 -26.97 8.61 3.77
N GLN A 619 -26.30 8.25 4.88
CA GLN A 619 -26.39 6.91 5.48
C GLN A 619 -27.53 6.79 6.50
N ASN A 620 -28.10 7.92 6.96
CA ASN A 620 -29.08 7.99 8.04
C ASN A 620 -30.30 8.86 7.67
N LEU A 621 -30.72 8.80 6.40
CA LEU A 621 -31.79 9.63 5.82
C LEU A 621 -33.09 9.56 6.65
N GLY A 622 -33.61 10.71 7.05
CA GLY A 622 -34.85 10.83 7.83
C GLY A 622 -34.71 10.46 9.31
N GLN A 623 -33.49 10.22 9.82
CA GLN A 623 -33.25 9.74 11.19
C GLN A 623 -32.67 10.79 12.13
N LEU A 624 -32.32 12.00 11.66
CA LEU A 624 -31.87 13.08 12.54
C LEU A 624 -33.07 13.76 13.24
N THR A 625 -33.66 13.03 14.17
CA THR A 625 -34.82 13.43 14.98
C THR A 625 -34.39 14.11 16.29
N PRO A 626 -35.27 14.87 16.97
CA PRO A 626 -34.91 15.60 18.20
C PRO A 626 -34.32 14.72 19.33
N ASP A 627 -34.72 13.45 19.43
CA ASP A 627 -34.15 12.48 20.39
C ASP A 627 -32.69 12.11 20.10
N LYS A 628 -32.19 12.33 18.88
CA LYS A 628 -30.75 12.18 18.54
C LYS A 628 -29.91 13.32 19.08
N LEU A 629 -30.51 14.49 19.30
CA LEU A 629 -29.84 15.73 19.69
C LEU A 629 -29.96 16.01 21.21
N SER A 630 -31.11 15.69 21.82
CA SER A 630 -31.39 15.98 23.22
C SER A 630 -32.37 15.01 23.88
N SER A 631 -32.42 15.01 25.21
CA SER A 631 -33.40 14.33 26.05
C SER A 631 -33.99 15.33 27.05
N GLY A 632 -35.19 15.85 26.79
CA GLY A 632 -35.76 16.92 27.61
C GLY A 632 -34.90 18.19 27.55
N CYS A 633 -34.39 18.65 28.70
CA CYS A 633 -33.49 19.81 28.80
C CYS A 633 -31.99 19.45 28.77
N ASP A 634 -31.68 18.21 28.40
CA ASP A 634 -30.32 17.68 28.33
C ASP A 634 -29.90 17.50 26.87
N SER A 635 -29.06 18.42 26.39
CA SER A 635 -28.39 18.29 25.11
C SER A 635 -27.28 17.25 25.19
N LYS A 636 -27.10 16.49 24.10
CA LYS A 636 -25.96 15.57 23.92
C LYS A 636 -24.69 16.27 23.45
N TYR A 637 -24.78 17.48 22.88
CA TYR A 637 -23.66 18.15 22.21
C TYR A 637 -23.52 19.64 22.57
N GLN A 638 -22.28 20.10 22.72
CA GLN A 638 -21.96 21.51 23.00
C GLN A 638 -21.72 22.35 21.72
N GLY A 639 -21.52 21.68 20.57
CA GLY A 639 -21.24 22.31 19.28
C GLY A 639 -21.71 21.44 18.11
N VAL A 640 -22.13 22.07 17.01
CA VAL A 640 -22.44 21.42 15.73
C VAL A 640 -21.42 21.89 14.69
N ILE A 641 -20.93 20.97 13.88
CA ILE A 641 -20.02 21.25 12.76
C ILE A 641 -20.54 20.52 11.53
N LEU A 642 -20.82 21.25 10.46
CA LEU A 642 -21.15 20.73 9.15
C LEU A 642 -19.89 20.67 8.29
N ALA A 643 -19.60 19.51 7.70
CA ALA A 643 -18.51 19.35 6.74
C ALA A 643 -18.72 20.23 5.50
N THR A 644 -19.96 20.30 5.00
CA THR A 644 -20.39 21.26 3.99
C THR A 644 -21.64 22.00 4.46
N GLY A 645 -21.74 23.30 4.19
CA GLY A 645 -22.96 24.07 4.44
C GLY A 645 -24.13 23.55 3.59
N ASP A 646 -25.36 23.66 4.11
CA ASP A 646 -26.56 22.95 3.63
C ASP A 646 -26.39 21.42 3.51
N LEU A 647 -25.29 20.84 4.03
CA LEU A 647 -24.87 19.45 3.81
C LEU A 647 -25.01 19.05 2.34
N VAL A 648 -24.57 19.97 1.48
CA VAL A 648 -24.70 19.86 0.04
C VAL A 648 -23.77 18.76 -0.50
N TYR A 649 -24.32 17.93 -1.38
CA TYR A 649 -23.59 16.96 -2.17
C TYR A 649 -24.17 16.87 -3.58
N SER A 650 -23.42 16.26 -4.50
CA SER A 650 -23.88 15.98 -5.85
C SER A 650 -24.03 14.47 -6.08
N PRO A 651 -25.26 13.97 -6.30
CA PRO A 651 -25.49 12.55 -6.61
C PRO A 651 -24.93 12.10 -7.97
N ASP A 652 -24.64 13.03 -8.88
CA ASP A 652 -24.33 12.80 -10.29
C ASP A 652 -22.97 13.39 -10.74
N GLY A 653 -22.11 13.75 -9.79
CA GLY A 653 -20.72 14.17 -10.07
C GLY A 653 -20.56 15.64 -10.45
N GLY A 654 -21.50 16.50 -10.07
CA GLY A 654 -21.44 17.96 -10.16
C GLY A 654 -22.55 18.60 -10.99
N VAL A 655 -23.51 17.83 -11.52
CA VAL A 655 -24.56 18.32 -12.43
C VAL A 655 -25.78 18.82 -11.65
N THR A 656 -26.20 18.09 -10.62
CA THR A 656 -27.24 18.50 -9.67
C THR A 656 -26.70 18.51 -8.24
N TRP A 657 -27.31 19.36 -7.42
CA TRP A 657 -26.91 19.61 -6.04
C TRP A 657 -28.11 19.44 -5.11
N ALA A 658 -27.92 18.70 -4.03
CA ALA A 658 -28.97 18.40 -3.05
C ALA A 658 -28.43 18.50 -1.63
N SER A 659 -29.29 18.92 -0.69
CA SER A 659 -29.05 18.76 0.75
C SER A 659 -29.18 17.28 1.13
N ALA A 660 -28.24 16.76 1.90
CA ALA A 660 -28.29 15.40 2.43
C ALA A 660 -29.30 15.20 3.57
N LEU A 661 -29.71 16.26 4.27
CA LEU A 661 -30.80 16.23 5.24
C LEU A 661 -32.13 16.63 4.60
N SER A 662 -33.21 16.01 5.06
CA SER A 662 -34.57 16.38 4.68
C SER A 662 -35.06 17.62 5.45
N ALA A 663 -36.13 18.26 4.95
CA ALA A 663 -36.74 19.44 5.59
C ALA A 663 -37.10 19.22 7.08
N PRO A 664 -37.68 18.08 7.53
CA PRO A 664 -37.92 17.81 8.94
C PRO A 664 -36.64 17.67 9.78
N GLU A 665 -35.56 17.13 9.22
CA GLU A 665 -34.28 16.96 9.92
C GLU A 665 -33.57 18.31 10.12
N TRP A 666 -33.58 19.16 9.09
CA TRP A 666 -33.13 20.55 9.21
C TRP A 666 -33.93 21.32 10.27
N LEU A 667 -35.26 21.17 10.27
CA LEU A 667 -36.12 21.79 11.28
C LEU A 667 -35.77 21.28 12.69
N ALA A 668 -35.49 19.99 12.86
CA ALA A 668 -35.07 19.41 14.14
C ALA A 668 -33.72 19.98 14.61
N LEU A 669 -32.70 19.99 13.74
CA LEU A 669 -31.37 20.53 14.05
C LEU A 669 -31.42 22.01 14.44
N ARG A 670 -32.06 22.85 13.62
CA ARG A 670 -32.14 24.30 13.85
C ARG A 670 -32.97 24.65 15.08
N SER A 671 -34.05 23.91 15.35
CA SER A 671 -34.85 24.09 16.57
C SER A 671 -34.04 23.73 17.82
N TYR A 672 -33.23 22.68 17.76
CA TYR A 672 -32.32 22.27 18.83
C TYR A 672 -31.24 23.33 19.09
N GLU A 673 -30.53 23.80 18.06
CA GLU A 673 -29.51 24.85 18.20
C GLU A 673 -30.08 26.14 18.80
N ALA A 674 -31.24 26.58 18.31
CA ALA A 674 -31.92 27.78 18.81
C ALA A 674 -32.37 27.64 20.27
N SER A 675 -32.78 26.44 20.69
CA SER A 675 -33.26 26.17 22.05
C SER A 675 -32.11 26.00 23.05
N PHE A 676 -31.05 25.29 22.67
CA PHE A 676 -29.91 24.98 23.54
C PHE A 676 -28.77 26.00 23.47
N LYS A 677 -28.83 26.96 22.53
CA LYS A 677 -27.78 27.97 22.26
C LYS A 677 -26.43 27.35 21.90
N VAL A 678 -26.49 26.24 21.16
CA VAL A 678 -25.36 25.55 20.55
C VAL A 678 -24.93 26.30 19.29
N ARG A 679 -23.62 26.39 19.06
CA ARG A 679 -23.01 27.02 17.87
C ARG A 679 -22.90 26.05 16.71
N GLU A 680 -23.06 26.55 15.49
CA GLU A 680 -22.89 25.80 14.23
C GLU A 680 -21.70 26.37 13.43
N ILE A 681 -20.79 25.53 12.94
CA ILE A 681 -19.82 25.90 11.89
C ILE A 681 -20.14 25.15 10.61
N SER A 682 -20.30 25.86 9.48
CA SER A 682 -20.16 25.30 8.13
C SER A 682 -18.71 25.44 7.69
N TRP A 683 -17.94 24.35 7.74
CA TRP A 683 -16.48 24.36 7.53
C TRP A 683 -16.07 24.58 6.06
N TYR A 684 -17.01 24.44 5.13
CA TYR A 684 -16.90 24.86 3.75
C TYR A 684 -18.32 25.08 3.18
N VAL A 685 -18.61 26.21 2.54
CA VAL A 685 -19.96 26.51 2.02
C VAL A 685 -19.95 27.16 0.64
N TYR A 686 -20.99 26.87 -0.15
CA TYR A 686 -21.37 27.70 -1.29
C TYR A 686 -22.13 28.93 -0.75
N PRO A 687 -21.64 30.18 -0.92
CA PRO A 687 -22.25 31.34 -0.30
C PRO A 687 -23.71 31.58 -0.68
N GLY A 688 -24.59 31.71 0.32
CA GLY A 688 -26.01 31.94 0.11
C GLY A 688 -26.69 32.72 1.24
N THR A 689 -28.00 32.88 1.09
CA THR A 689 -28.86 33.65 2.03
C THR A 689 -28.96 33.00 3.41
N ASP A 690 -28.71 31.69 3.50
CA ASP A 690 -28.73 30.95 4.76
C ASP A 690 -27.58 31.38 5.70
N GLN A 691 -26.41 31.70 5.13
CA GLN A 691 -25.26 32.26 5.85
C GLN A 691 -25.29 33.80 5.88
N GLY A 692 -26.30 34.44 5.27
CA GLY A 692 -26.42 35.90 5.19
C GLY A 692 -25.42 36.53 4.20
N LEU A 693 -24.96 35.75 3.22
CA LEU A 693 -23.99 36.17 2.20
C LEU A 693 -24.70 36.43 0.87
N ASN A 694 -24.05 37.18 -0.02
CA ASN A 694 -24.47 37.27 -1.41
C ASN A 694 -24.10 35.95 -2.15
N PRO A 695 -24.78 35.62 -3.26
CA PRO A 695 -24.25 34.64 -4.21
C PRO A 695 -22.82 35.01 -4.60
N PRO A 696 -21.92 34.04 -4.78
CA PRO A 696 -20.51 34.33 -4.99
C PRO A 696 -20.27 35.16 -6.26
N SER A 697 -19.43 36.19 -6.16
CA SER A 697 -18.96 37.00 -7.29
C SER A 697 -18.05 36.20 -8.22
N GLY A 698 -17.39 35.16 -7.68
CA GLY A 698 -16.62 34.18 -8.43
C GLY A 698 -16.22 32.98 -7.56
N GLY A 699 -15.78 31.91 -8.22
CA GLY A 699 -15.07 30.78 -7.61
C GLY A 699 -13.65 30.71 -8.15
N VAL A 700 -12.68 30.46 -7.27
CA VAL A 700 -11.24 30.47 -7.57
C VAL A 700 -10.62 29.17 -7.09
N ASP A 701 -9.89 28.49 -7.97
CA ASP A 701 -8.97 27.43 -7.58
C ASP A 701 -7.63 28.07 -7.16
N THR A 702 -7.28 27.97 -5.89
CA THR A 702 -6.03 28.52 -5.33
C THR A 702 -4.81 27.61 -5.51
N ASN A 703 -4.89 26.61 -6.38
CA ASN A 703 -3.77 25.71 -6.72
C ASN A 703 -2.54 26.43 -7.30
N THR A 704 -2.74 27.51 -8.06
CA THR A 704 -1.64 28.24 -8.75
C THR A 704 -1.36 29.63 -8.18
N THR A 705 -2.39 30.29 -7.66
CA THR A 705 -2.32 31.64 -7.09
C THR A 705 -3.07 31.66 -5.75
N PRO A 706 -2.36 31.62 -4.61
CA PRO A 706 -2.98 31.74 -3.30
C PRO A 706 -3.68 33.09 -3.09
N ILE A 707 -4.82 33.08 -2.40
CA ILE A 707 -5.49 34.30 -1.93
C ILE A 707 -4.83 34.72 -0.62
N GLN A 708 -4.30 35.95 -0.57
CA GLN A 708 -3.78 36.52 0.68
C GLN A 708 -4.96 36.99 1.53
N ALA A 709 -5.06 36.47 2.75
CA ALA A 709 -6.17 36.73 3.65
C ALA A 709 -5.72 37.40 4.95
N HIS A 710 -6.55 38.30 5.47
CA HIS A 710 -6.27 39.15 6.63
C HIS A 710 -7.38 39.04 7.67
N LEU A 711 -7.02 39.01 8.96
CA LEU A 711 -8.02 39.00 10.03
C LEU A 711 -8.57 40.41 10.26
N THR A 712 -9.90 40.52 10.22
CA THR A 712 -10.59 41.73 10.67
C THR A 712 -10.39 41.94 12.17
N ALA A 713 -10.74 43.11 12.69
CA ALA A 713 -10.75 43.34 14.14
C ALA A 713 -11.65 42.34 14.91
N ALA A 714 -12.70 41.82 14.27
CA ALA A 714 -13.51 40.73 14.83
C ALA A 714 -12.79 39.37 14.74
N GLY A 715 -12.13 39.09 13.62
CA GLY A 715 -11.32 37.87 13.44
C GLY A 715 -10.19 37.74 14.44
N GLN A 716 -9.50 38.85 14.77
CA GLN A 716 -8.42 38.87 15.78
C GLN A 716 -8.92 38.50 17.19
N ASN A 717 -10.21 38.66 17.50
CA ASN A 717 -10.80 38.22 18.77
C ASN A 717 -11.18 36.72 18.78
N VAL A 718 -11.27 36.08 17.62
CA VAL A 718 -11.57 34.64 17.48
C VAL A 718 -10.28 33.83 17.32
N PHE A 719 -9.38 34.33 16.46
CA PHE A 719 -8.10 33.71 16.11
C PHE A 719 -6.94 34.45 16.80
N THR A 720 -7.04 34.63 18.12
CA THR A 720 -6.14 35.48 18.95
C THR A 720 -4.66 35.10 18.90
N TYR A 721 -4.35 33.90 18.40
CA TYR A 721 -3.02 33.33 18.31
C TYR A 721 -2.44 33.39 16.88
N VAL A 722 -3.22 33.77 15.86
CA VAL A 722 -2.74 33.87 14.49
C VAL A 722 -1.92 35.15 14.34
N ASN A 723 -0.73 35.05 13.75
CA ASN A 723 0.16 36.18 13.58
C ASN A 723 -0.35 37.12 12.48
N ASN A 724 -1.21 38.07 12.86
CA ASN A 724 -1.79 39.08 11.97
C ASN A 724 -0.78 40.11 11.43
N SER A 725 0.52 39.97 11.70
CA SER A 725 1.58 40.77 11.04
C SER A 725 1.81 40.34 9.59
N ASN A 726 1.40 39.11 9.23
CA ASN A 726 1.54 38.53 7.89
C ASN A 726 0.15 38.16 7.34
N PRO A 727 -0.06 38.18 6.01
CA PRO A 727 -1.22 37.53 5.41
C PRO A 727 -1.20 36.02 5.62
N LEU A 728 -2.39 35.42 5.73
CA LEU A 728 -2.59 33.96 5.68
C LEU A 728 -2.91 33.54 4.23
N PRO A 729 -2.06 32.78 3.54
CA PRO A 729 -2.31 32.38 2.15
C PRO A 729 -3.27 31.19 2.07
N ILE A 730 -4.51 31.42 1.61
CA ILE A 730 -5.45 30.35 1.24
C ILE A 730 -4.96 29.72 -0.06
N SER A 731 -4.53 28.45 0.01
CA SER A 731 -3.79 27.76 -1.05
C SER A 731 -4.30 26.33 -1.27
N LEU A 732 -4.20 25.82 -2.51
CA LEU A 732 -4.57 24.43 -2.86
C LEU A 732 -6.03 24.05 -2.52
N ALA A 733 -6.93 25.03 -2.44
CA ALA A 733 -8.36 24.88 -2.13
C ALA A 733 -9.25 25.65 -3.12
N TRP A 734 -10.44 25.12 -3.40
CA TRP A 734 -11.49 25.88 -4.06
C TRP A 734 -12.05 26.92 -3.09
N THR A 735 -12.19 28.17 -3.55
CA THR A 735 -12.59 29.32 -2.73
C THR A 735 -13.66 30.14 -3.44
N TYR A 736 -14.71 30.50 -2.72
CA TYR A 736 -15.77 31.40 -3.19
C TYR A 736 -15.56 32.81 -2.67
N LEU A 737 -15.55 33.77 -3.59
CA LEU A 737 -15.49 35.19 -3.29
C LEU A 737 -16.92 35.72 -3.12
N THR A 738 -17.21 36.37 -1.99
CA THR A 738 -18.55 36.86 -1.65
C THR A 738 -18.47 38.03 -0.66
N THR A 739 -19.57 38.74 -0.48
CA THR A 739 -19.73 39.81 0.51
C THR A 739 -21.01 39.59 1.33
N PRO A 740 -21.11 40.11 2.56
CA PRO A 740 -22.35 40.10 3.33
C PRO A 740 -23.56 40.67 2.58
N SER A 741 -24.71 39.98 2.68
CA SER A 741 -26.03 40.48 2.25
C SER A 741 -26.91 40.90 3.44
N ASP A 742 -26.59 40.43 4.65
CA ASP A 742 -27.28 40.75 5.91
C ASP A 742 -26.33 41.54 6.85
N PRO A 743 -26.75 42.69 7.42
CA PRO A 743 -25.95 43.43 8.42
C PRO A 743 -25.67 42.65 9.72
N ALA A 744 -26.34 41.53 9.99
CA ALA A 744 -26.02 40.64 11.10
C ALA A 744 -24.78 39.75 10.84
N VAL A 745 -24.20 39.76 9.64
CA VAL A 745 -22.97 39.04 9.30
C VAL A 745 -21.74 39.87 9.62
N THR A 746 -20.83 39.29 10.40
CA THR A 746 -19.53 39.86 10.76
C THR A 746 -18.41 39.08 10.07
N PRO A 747 -17.73 39.64 9.06
CA PRO A 747 -16.52 39.03 8.50
C PRO A 747 -15.40 38.94 9.53
N LEU A 748 -14.75 37.77 9.59
CA LEU A 748 -13.60 37.48 10.46
C LEU A 748 -12.29 37.44 9.67
N LEU A 749 -12.32 36.86 8.47
CA LEU A 749 -11.18 36.76 7.56
C LEU A 749 -11.62 37.29 6.19
N VAL A 750 -10.84 38.18 5.60
CA VAL A 750 -11.12 38.82 4.30
C VAL A 750 -9.92 38.82 3.37
N ASP A 751 -10.14 38.92 2.06
CA ASP A 751 -9.09 39.23 1.08
C ASP A 751 -8.87 40.74 0.92
N ASP A 752 -7.87 41.13 0.11
CA ASP A 752 -7.57 42.54 -0.22
C ASP A 752 -8.73 43.30 -0.88
N ALA A 753 -9.69 42.59 -1.48
CA ALA A 753 -10.88 43.17 -2.10
C ALA A 753 -12.08 43.27 -1.13
N GLY A 754 -11.91 42.80 0.12
CA GLY A 754 -12.95 42.82 1.15
C GLY A 754 -13.98 41.69 1.04
N HIS A 755 -13.71 40.64 0.27
CA HIS A 755 -14.56 39.45 0.25
C HIS A 755 -14.47 38.72 1.59
N ALA A 756 -15.60 38.27 2.12
CA ALA A 756 -15.66 37.51 3.37
C ALA A 756 -15.30 36.03 3.11
N LEU A 757 -14.13 35.61 3.58
CA LEU A 757 -13.62 34.24 3.49
C LEU A 757 -14.02 33.39 4.71
N ILE A 758 -14.08 34.03 5.88
CA ILE A 758 -14.72 33.50 7.08
C ILE A 758 -15.64 34.58 7.63
N SER A 759 -16.85 34.21 8.04
CA SER A 759 -17.79 35.12 8.70
C SER A 759 -18.61 34.42 9.77
N THR A 760 -19.10 35.19 10.75
CA THR A 760 -20.10 34.74 11.73
C THR A 760 -21.41 35.51 11.57
N ARG A 761 -22.52 34.91 11.98
CA ARG A 761 -23.86 35.50 11.97
C ARG A 761 -24.59 35.18 13.27
N VAL A 762 -25.35 36.16 13.78
CA VAL A 762 -26.40 35.90 14.77
C VAL A 762 -27.74 35.96 14.05
N ASN A 763 -28.38 34.79 13.94
CA ASN A 763 -29.65 34.65 13.23
C ASN A 763 -30.81 35.23 14.05
N THR A 764 -31.94 35.50 13.39
CA THR A 764 -33.16 36.06 14.03
C THR A 764 -33.83 35.09 15.03
N ASP A 765 -33.52 33.79 14.93
CA ASP A 765 -33.88 32.74 15.91
C ASP A 765 -32.91 32.69 17.12
N GLY A 766 -31.86 33.52 17.10
CA GLY A 766 -30.81 33.56 18.11
C GLY A 766 -29.86 32.36 18.07
N ARG A 767 -29.68 31.70 16.92
CA ARG A 767 -28.55 30.81 16.63
C ARG A 767 -27.30 31.63 16.29
N GLU A 768 -26.15 31.13 16.72
CA GLU A 768 -24.82 31.65 16.36
C GLU A 768 -24.20 30.70 15.33
N THR A 769 -23.95 31.17 14.11
CA THR A 769 -23.35 30.37 13.03
C THR A 769 -22.05 30.97 12.51
N MET A 770 -21.16 30.12 11.99
CA MET A 770 -19.95 30.50 11.27
C MET A 770 -19.92 29.81 9.90
N ALA A 771 -19.39 30.50 8.90
CA ALA A 771 -19.25 30.00 7.54
C ALA A 771 -17.85 30.28 6.99
N LEU A 772 -17.22 29.26 6.39
CA LEU A 772 -15.96 29.33 5.65
C LEU A 772 -16.28 29.16 4.16
N THR A 773 -15.80 30.06 3.30
CA THR A 773 -16.10 30.04 1.86
C THR A 773 -15.03 29.34 1.01
N PHE A 774 -14.03 28.74 1.66
CA PHE A 774 -12.99 27.92 1.05
C PHE A 774 -13.01 26.50 1.61
N ASP A 775 -12.58 25.55 0.79
CA ASP A 775 -12.45 24.15 1.19
C ASP A 775 -11.24 23.92 2.09
N SER A 776 -11.28 22.82 2.85
CA SER A 776 -10.29 22.48 3.85
C SER A 776 -9.95 21.00 3.78
N ASN A 777 -8.69 20.64 4.01
CA ASN A 777 -8.26 19.25 4.17
C ASN A 777 -7.11 19.17 5.19
N PRO A 778 -6.82 17.98 5.76
CA PRO A 778 -5.84 17.77 6.84
C PRO A 778 -4.42 18.32 6.65
N TYR A 779 -4.06 18.74 5.45
CA TYR A 779 -2.70 19.10 5.06
C TYR A 779 -2.56 20.55 4.58
N LEU A 780 -3.64 21.32 4.55
CA LEU A 780 -3.60 22.73 4.14
C LEU A 780 -3.14 23.61 5.30
N ILE A 781 -2.11 24.42 5.07
CA ILE A 781 -1.56 25.32 6.10
C ILE A 781 -2.64 26.27 6.64
N HIS A 782 -3.54 26.80 5.80
CA HIS A 782 -4.61 27.68 6.28
C HIS A 782 -5.62 26.96 7.18
N ASP A 783 -6.01 25.72 6.87
CA ASP A 783 -6.89 24.93 7.75
C ASP A 783 -6.20 24.67 9.09
N LEU A 784 -4.96 24.17 9.08
CA LEU A 784 -4.21 23.88 10.30
C LEU A 784 -3.98 25.14 11.17
N VAL A 785 -3.71 26.30 10.56
CA VAL A 785 -3.58 27.58 11.26
C VAL A 785 -4.91 28.01 11.87
N LEU A 786 -6.05 27.80 11.22
CA LEU A 786 -7.36 28.25 11.69
C LEU A 786 -8.06 27.24 12.62
N ALA A 787 -7.74 25.95 12.53
CA ALA A 787 -8.42 24.84 13.20
C ALA A 787 -8.60 25.05 14.71
N HIS A 788 -7.56 25.53 15.40
CA HIS A 788 -7.64 25.80 16.84
C HIS A 788 -8.70 26.85 17.19
N GLY A 789 -8.73 27.98 16.48
CA GLY A 789 -9.73 29.03 16.68
C GLY A 789 -11.16 28.58 16.31
N LEU A 790 -11.31 27.69 15.33
CA LEU A 790 -12.61 27.10 14.97
C LEU A 790 -13.13 26.17 16.08
N VAL A 791 -12.27 25.30 16.63
CA VAL A 791 -12.62 24.43 17.78
C VAL A 791 -12.92 25.27 19.03
N GLU A 792 -12.09 26.26 19.35
CA GLU A 792 -12.33 27.20 20.46
C GLU A 792 -13.65 27.96 20.27
N TRP A 793 -13.99 28.41 19.05
CA TRP A 793 -15.22 29.15 18.80
C TRP A 793 -16.47 28.29 18.98
N VAL A 794 -16.52 27.09 18.39
CA VAL A 794 -17.73 26.23 18.44
C VAL A 794 -17.98 25.70 19.85
N THR A 795 -16.90 25.43 20.62
CA THR A 795 -16.96 24.99 22.02
C THR A 795 -17.08 26.12 23.03
N LYS A 796 -17.11 27.38 22.57
CA LYS A 796 -17.08 28.60 23.40
C LYS A 796 -15.87 28.64 24.36
N GLY A 797 -14.78 27.97 24.00
CA GLY A 797 -13.52 27.88 24.74
C GLY A 797 -13.54 26.95 25.95
N LEU A 798 -14.54 26.06 26.08
CA LEU A 798 -14.66 25.07 27.16
C LEU A 798 -14.89 23.68 26.57
N TYR A 799 -13.92 22.77 26.69
CA TYR A 799 -14.01 21.41 26.15
C TYR A 799 -13.16 20.40 26.92
N LEU A 800 -13.57 19.13 26.85
CA LEU A 800 -12.75 18.00 27.27
C LEU A 800 -11.57 17.87 26.30
N GLY A 801 -10.34 17.93 26.82
CA GLY A 801 -9.13 17.93 26.02
C GLY A 801 -8.25 19.15 26.23
N GLU A 802 -7.26 19.30 25.37
CA GLU A 802 -6.21 20.32 25.44
C GLU A 802 -5.57 20.51 24.06
N PHE A 803 -4.97 21.68 23.81
CA PHE A 803 -4.24 21.96 22.58
C PHE A 803 -2.99 22.80 22.86
N ARG A 804 -1.85 22.38 22.30
CA ARG A 804 -0.58 23.13 22.28
C ARG A 804 0.20 22.74 21.03
N ALA A 805 1.03 23.65 20.53
CA ALA A 805 2.09 23.32 19.60
C ALA A 805 3.25 22.64 20.37
N TYR A 806 3.62 21.43 19.95
CA TYR A 806 4.67 20.66 20.60
C TYR A 806 5.88 20.44 19.68
N THR A 807 7.06 20.31 20.28
CA THR A 807 8.23 19.74 19.61
C THR A 807 9.10 19.01 20.63
N ALA A 808 9.31 17.71 20.44
CA ALA A 808 10.18 16.89 21.28
C ALA A 808 11.24 16.26 20.38
N ALA A 809 12.30 17.03 20.11
CA ALA A 809 13.44 16.57 19.32
C ALA A 809 14.27 15.61 20.16
N GLN A 810 14.14 14.31 19.88
CA GLN A 810 14.97 13.25 20.44
C GLN A 810 16.18 13.04 19.55
N ASN A 811 17.37 13.22 20.12
CA ASN A 811 18.64 13.08 19.47
C ASN A 811 19.39 11.93 20.15
N ASP A 812 19.55 10.86 19.39
CA ASP A 812 20.03 9.55 19.83
C ASP A 812 21.58 9.45 19.74
N ASP A 813 22.13 8.32 20.19
CA ASP A 813 23.56 7.96 20.13
C ASP A 813 24.56 8.84 20.89
N ILE A 814 24.10 9.62 21.89
CA ILE A 814 25.02 10.47 22.67
C ILE A 814 26.05 9.61 23.43
N LEU A 815 27.33 9.99 23.29
CA LEU A 815 28.55 9.36 23.80
C LEU A 815 29.18 8.26 22.92
N ILE A 816 28.53 7.75 21.88
CA ILE A 816 29.11 6.80 20.93
C ILE A 816 29.39 7.45 19.57
N ASP A 817 29.98 6.68 18.64
CA ASP A 817 30.26 7.09 17.27
C ASP A 817 29.28 6.45 16.26
N ASP A 818 28.85 7.25 15.28
CA ASP A 818 27.94 6.83 14.21
C ASP A 818 28.72 6.65 12.91
N ASP A 819 28.29 5.68 12.09
CA ASP A 819 28.71 5.53 10.70
C ASP A 819 28.33 6.77 9.87
N MET A 820 29.29 7.34 9.14
CA MET A 820 29.08 8.55 8.33
C MET A 820 28.73 8.24 6.87
N TYR A 821 27.79 9.00 6.31
CA TYR A 821 27.48 8.96 4.89
C TYR A 821 28.63 9.49 4.03
N GLN A 822 29.04 8.72 3.03
CA GLN A 822 29.86 9.19 1.93
C GLN A 822 29.44 8.49 0.63
N ALA A 823 29.00 9.27 -0.36
CA ALA A 823 28.40 8.74 -1.59
C ALA A 823 29.30 7.78 -2.42
N SER A 824 30.62 7.80 -2.20
CA SER A 824 31.59 6.93 -2.87
C SER A 824 31.94 5.65 -2.10
N MET A 825 31.65 5.59 -0.79
CA MET A 825 32.05 4.51 0.11
C MET A 825 31.21 4.60 1.39
N TYR A 826 30.42 3.57 1.69
CA TYR A 826 29.64 3.52 2.93
C TYR A 826 30.06 2.31 3.79
N PRO A 827 30.33 2.50 5.09
CA PRO A 827 30.48 3.79 5.78
C PRO A 827 31.69 4.59 5.29
N GLY A 828 31.60 5.92 5.34
CA GLY A 828 32.66 6.86 4.95
C GLY A 828 33.72 7.11 6.02
N GLY A 829 33.69 6.33 7.10
CA GLY A 829 34.29 6.63 8.39
C GLY A 829 33.20 6.77 9.45
N VAL A 830 33.59 7.19 10.65
CA VAL A 830 32.69 7.40 11.80
C VAL A 830 32.83 8.82 12.33
N TYR A 831 31.81 9.32 13.02
CA TYR A 831 31.86 10.58 13.77
C TYR A 831 31.35 10.37 15.19
N ARG A 832 32.07 10.92 16.18
CA ARG A 832 31.61 11.09 17.55
C ARG A 832 31.58 12.58 17.86
N MET A 833 30.46 13.08 18.38
CA MET A 833 30.37 14.47 18.81
C MET A 833 31.44 14.83 19.86
N THR A 834 31.77 16.11 19.91
CA THR A 834 32.82 16.68 20.76
C THR A 834 32.23 17.60 21.84
N PRO A 835 32.99 17.99 22.87
CA PRO A 835 32.58 19.03 23.80
C PRO A 835 32.18 20.35 23.10
N ASP A 836 32.88 20.70 22.02
CA ASP A 836 32.61 21.91 21.25
C ASP A 836 31.26 21.83 20.49
N ASP A 837 30.89 20.64 19.99
CA ASP A 837 29.56 20.40 19.39
C ASP A 837 28.42 20.52 20.41
N LEU A 838 28.64 20.00 21.62
CA LEU A 838 27.69 20.13 22.73
C LEU A 838 27.51 21.60 23.12
N ASP A 839 28.60 22.35 23.29
CA ASP A 839 28.55 23.76 23.69
C ASP A 839 27.98 24.65 22.58
N ALA A 840 28.25 24.37 21.30
CA ALA A 840 27.60 25.02 20.17
C ALA A 840 26.08 24.76 20.19
N THR A 841 25.65 23.51 20.39
CA THR A 841 24.23 23.14 20.48
C THR A 841 23.54 23.80 21.68
N ARG A 842 24.21 23.90 22.83
CA ARG A 842 23.71 24.65 24.01
C ARG A 842 23.56 26.14 23.71
N ALA A 843 24.58 26.77 23.13
CA ALA A 843 24.55 28.19 22.79
C ALA A 843 23.45 28.51 21.78
N TRP A 844 23.28 27.65 20.76
CA TRP A 844 22.16 27.71 19.83
C TRP A 844 20.81 27.58 20.56
N GLN A 845 20.62 26.56 21.40
CA GLN A 845 19.36 26.34 22.12
C GLN A 845 18.98 27.53 23.02
N VAL A 846 19.96 28.12 23.73
CA VAL A 846 19.75 29.32 24.56
C VAL A 846 19.31 30.52 23.70
N ASN A 847 19.91 30.70 22.52
CA ASN A 847 19.50 31.74 21.58
C ASN A 847 18.09 31.48 21.01
N ALA A 848 17.83 30.25 20.53
CA ALA A 848 16.55 29.84 19.94
C ALA A 848 15.37 30.07 20.90
N LYS A 849 15.52 29.75 22.20
CA LYS A 849 14.52 30.03 23.25
C LYS A 849 14.06 31.49 23.24
N VAL A 850 14.99 32.43 23.03
CA VAL A 850 14.72 33.87 23.03
C VAL A 850 14.23 34.35 21.67
N THR A 851 14.94 34.03 20.58
CA THR A 851 14.63 34.53 19.23
C THR A 851 13.31 33.99 18.66
N THR A 852 12.93 32.78 19.07
CA THR A 852 11.68 32.13 18.61
C THR A 852 10.56 32.16 19.66
N ALA A 853 10.77 32.87 20.78
CA ALA A 853 9.82 33.01 21.89
C ALA A 853 9.31 31.65 22.44
N ASN A 854 10.22 30.72 22.64
CA ASN A 854 9.98 29.35 23.10
C ASN A 854 10.80 29.05 24.37
N PRO A 855 10.47 29.68 25.51
CA PRO A 855 11.32 29.62 26.72
C PRO A 855 11.53 28.19 27.24
N ASP A 856 10.54 27.32 27.06
CA ASP A 856 10.51 25.95 27.55
C ASP A 856 11.02 24.92 26.52
N PHE A 857 11.52 25.34 25.35
CA PHE A 857 12.07 24.44 24.33
C PHE A 857 13.30 23.68 24.85
N ARG A 858 13.41 22.38 24.59
CA ARG A 858 14.56 21.57 25.02
C ARG A 858 14.75 20.37 24.10
N ILE A 859 16.00 20.14 23.66
CA ILE A 859 16.41 18.88 23.04
C ILE A 859 16.48 17.78 24.10
N ALA A 860 15.99 16.60 23.73
CA ALA A 860 16.12 15.38 24.51
C ALA A 860 17.25 14.53 23.92
N TYR A 861 18.17 14.08 24.79
CA TYR A 861 19.30 13.26 24.41
C TYR A 861 19.12 11.83 24.90
N ALA A 862 19.14 10.87 23.97
CA ALA A 862 19.25 9.45 24.30
C ALA A 862 20.73 9.05 24.25
N PHE A 863 21.25 8.45 25.33
CA PHE A 863 22.70 8.26 25.52
C PHE A 863 23.09 6.80 25.75
N ASN A 864 24.35 6.48 25.42
CA ASN A 864 24.95 5.15 25.47
C ASN A 864 26.21 5.16 26.35
N GLY A 865 26.05 4.76 27.61
CA GLY A 865 27.09 4.86 28.65
C GLY A 865 28.39 4.12 28.36
N ALA A 866 28.39 3.11 27.48
CA ALA A 866 29.61 2.41 27.08
C ALA A 866 30.65 3.36 26.47
N GLY A 867 30.20 4.31 25.64
CA GLY A 867 31.07 5.29 24.99
C GLY A 867 31.67 6.33 25.95
N GLY A 868 31.18 6.42 27.19
CA GLY A 868 31.78 7.20 28.28
C GLY A 868 32.47 6.35 29.36
N SER A 869 32.59 5.04 29.17
CA SER A 869 33.07 4.07 30.17
C SER A 869 34.42 3.42 29.80
N ASP A 870 35.17 3.99 28.85
CA ASP A 870 36.47 3.48 28.42
C ASP A 870 37.50 3.48 29.57
N PRO A 871 38.00 2.30 30.02
CA PRO A 871 39.01 2.22 31.08
C PRO A 871 40.34 2.88 30.74
N ASP A 872 40.68 3.00 29.46
CA ASP A 872 41.91 3.66 28.98
C ASP A 872 41.74 5.19 28.85
N ASN A 873 40.49 5.70 28.91
CA ASN A 873 40.15 7.12 28.87
C ASN A 873 39.09 7.51 29.94
N PRO A 874 39.41 7.36 31.24
CA PRO A 874 38.45 7.59 32.34
C PRO A 874 38.01 9.05 32.52
N ASP A 875 38.72 10.00 31.89
CA ASP A 875 38.44 11.44 31.90
C ASP A 875 37.96 11.91 30.50
N ASP A 876 37.15 11.10 29.79
CA ASP A 876 36.62 11.44 28.46
C ASP A 876 36.02 12.86 28.42
N PRO A 877 36.59 13.79 27.61
CA PRO A 877 36.17 15.19 27.63
C PRO A 877 34.69 15.40 27.31
N LEU A 878 34.11 14.58 26.44
CA LEU A 878 32.67 14.66 26.12
C LEU A 878 31.84 14.26 27.34
N THR A 879 32.15 13.13 27.98
CA THR A 879 31.48 12.66 29.19
C THR A 879 31.58 13.69 30.32
N LEU A 880 32.72 14.36 30.50
CA LEU A 880 32.88 15.46 31.47
C LEU A 880 32.01 16.67 31.12
N ALA A 881 31.96 17.09 29.85
CA ALA A 881 31.15 18.20 29.38
C ALA A 881 29.64 17.92 29.49
N VAL A 882 29.21 16.70 29.14
CA VAL A 882 27.84 16.18 29.32
C VAL A 882 27.46 16.18 30.79
N THR A 883 28.31 15.64 31.66
CA THR A 883 28.10 15.61 33.12
C THR A 883 27.86 17.03 33.66
N ALA A 884 28.77 17.96 33.33
CA ALA A 884 28.74 19.35 33.81
C ALA A 884 27.49 20.12 33.35
N ASN A 885 27.02 19.86 32.13
CA ASN A 885 25.93 20.61 31.48
C ASN A 885 24.61 19.81 31.38
N SER A 886 24.50 18.65 32.02
CA SER A 886 23.32 17.76 31.95
C SER A 886 21.99 18.41 32.36
N GLY A 887 22.02 19.55 33.06
CA GLY A 887 20.84 20.35 33.40
C GLY A 887 20.18 21.10 32.23
N ASP A 888 20.88 21.26 31.10
CA ASP A 888 20.39 22.03 29.95
C ASP A 888 19.54 21.22 28.95
N PHE A 889 19.56 19.88 29.07
CA PHE A 889 18.89 18.92 28.19
C PHE A 889 18.00 17.96 28.98
N GLN A 890 17.08 17.25 28.32
CA GLN A 890 16.43 16.06 28.89
C GLN A 890 17.31 14.83 28.58
N TRP A 891 17.41 13.85 29.47
CA TRP A 891 18.17 12.62 29.23
C TRP A 891 17.28 11.36 29.25
N ILE A 892 17.47 10.50 28.25
CA ILE A 892 16.72 9.26 28.03
C ILE A 892 17.71 8.09 27.92
N ASN A 893 17.35 6.92 28.43
CA ASN A 893 18.18 5.72 28.31
C ASN A 893 18.18 5.25 26.84
N HIS A 894 19.36 5.01 26.24
CA HIS A 894 19.46 4.42 24.89
C HIS A 894 20.08 3.02 24.84
N THR A 895 20.03 2.25 25.94
CA THR A 895 20.87 1.07 26.24
C THR A 895 22.35 1.43 26.47
N PHE A 896 23.16 0.49 26.95
CA PHE A 896 24.53 0.78 27.36
C PHE A 896 25.48 0.83 26.18
N ASP A 897 25.44 -0.17 25.29
CA ASP A 897 26.36 -0.32 24.14
C ASP A 897 25.69 -0.29 22.75
N HIS A 898 24.39 0.04 22.68
CA HIS A 898 23.60 0.10 21.44
C HIS A 898 23.39 -1.27 20.74
N GLU A 899 23.56 -2.41 21.42
CA GLU A 899 23.26 -3.72 20.83
C GLU A 899 21.76 -3.92 20.50
N ASN A 900 21.47 -4.40 19.29
CA ASN A 900 20.11 -4.61 18.79
C ASN A 900 19.33 -5.66 19.61
N LEU A 901 18.19 -5.27 20.17
CA LEU A 901 17.43 -6.03 21.15
C LEU A 901 16.46 -7.08 20.57
N ASP A 902 16.37 -7.26 19.24
CA ASP A 902 15.38 -8.17 18.64
C ASP A 902 15.61 -9.66 18.95
N ASN A 903 16.86 -10.07 19.19
CA ASN A 903 17.23 -11.48 19.37
C ASN A 903 18.09 -11.76 20.63
N VAL A 904 18.14 -10.81 21.57
CA VAL A 904 18.86 -10.96 22.85
C VAL A 904 18.03 -11.69 23.90
N ASP A 905 18.69 -12.28 24.90
CA ASP A 905 18.03 -12.85 26.07
C ASP A 905 17.71 -11.79 27.15
N TYR A 906 16.98 -12.21 28.19
CA TYR A 906 16.54 -11.33 29.28
C TYR A 906 17.72 -10.78 30.08
N ALA A 907 18.75 -11.58 30.35
CA ALA A 907 19.86 -11.18 31.20
C ALA A 907 20.74 -10.13 30.51
N PHE A 908 20.96 -10.30 29.20
CA PHE A 908 21.62 -9.29 28.36
C PHE A 908 20.79 -8.00 28.29
N ALA A 909 19.50 -8.06 27.92
CA ALA A 909 18.65 -6.88 27.85
C ALA A 909 18.53 -6.14 29.19
N TYR A 910 18.44 -6.87 30.31
CA TYR A 910 18.42 -6.27 31.65
C TYR A 910 19.72 -5.52 31.93
N ALA A 911 20.88 -6.13 31.64
CA ALA A 911 22.17 -5.48 31.79
C ALA A 911 22.28 -4.21 30.94
N GLN A 912 21.81 -4.23 29.69
CA GLN A 912 21.81 -3.07 28.79
C GLN A 912 21.08 -1.86 29.39
N PHE A 913 19.88 -2.05 29.95
CA PHE A 913 19.15 -0.94 30.54
C PHE A 913 19.71 -0.51 31.91
N ASP A 914 20.05 -1.48 32.78
CA ASP A 914 20.52 -1.26 34.17
C ASP A 914 21.92 -0.62 34.22
N GLN A 915 22.86 -1.04 33.37
CA GLN A 915 24.19 -0.43 33.29
C GLN A 915 24.12 1.03 32.85
N ASN A 916 23.25 1.35 31.88
CA ASN A 916 23.07 2.71 31.40
C ASN A 916 22.39 3.62 32.45
N ILE A 917 21.43 3.09 33.21
CA ILE A 917 20.85 3.78 34.39
C ILE A 917 21.94 4.07 35.43
N LYS A 918 22.81 3.08 35.73
CA LYS A 918 23.92 3.24 36.68
C LYS A 918 24.96 4.25 36.21
N PHE A 919 25.24 4.31 34.91
CA PHE A 919 26.12 5.32 34.32
C PHE A 919 25.59 6.73 34.58
N ALA A 920 24.34 7.04 34.20
CA ALA A 920 23.74 8.35 34.45
C ALA A 920 23.64 8.71 35.95
N GLN A 921 23.47 7.71 36.83
CA GLN A 921 23.51 7.92 38.28
C GLN A 921 24.93 8.24 38.79
N ALA A 922 25.95 7.52 38.34
CA ALA A 922 27.35 7.75 38.70
C ALA A 922 27.83 9.13 38.24
N HIS A 923 27.43 9.56 37.04
CA HIS A 923 27.69 10.89 36.48
C HIS A 923 26.67 11.95 36.94
N ASN A 924 25.66 11.58 37.73
CA ASN A 924 24.68 12.51 38.33
C ASN A 924 24.00 13.42 37.25
N PHE A 925 23.49 12.81 36.18
CA PHE A 925 22.72 13.52 35.15
C PHE A 925 21.46 14.15 35.75
N LYS A 926 21.29 15.47 35.61
CA LYS A 926 20.27 16.23 36.36
C LYS A 926 18.82 15.97 35.92
N ASN A 927 18.61 15.78 34.62
CA ASN A 927 17.28 15.62 34.02
C ASN A 927 17.11 14.22 33.39
N PHE A 928 17.66 13.19 34.03
CA PHE A 928 17.52 11.81 33.59
C PHE A 928 16.30 11.13 34.24
N SER A 929 15.48 10.47 33.42
CA SER A 929 14.29 9.77 33.87
C SER A 929 14.42 8.26 33.60
N VAL A 930 14.46 7.46 34.67
CA VAL A 930 14.62 5.99 34.60
C VAL A 930 13.42 5.26 33.97
N VAL A 931 12.29 5.96 33.77
CA VAL A 931 11.08 5.36 33.20
C VAL A 931 11.01 5.42 31.67
N ASN A 932 11.97 6.12 31.02
CA ASN A 932 11.98 6.38 29.58
C ASN A 932 13.09 5.61 28.88
N VAL A 933 12.85 5.17 27.65
CA VAL A 933 13.86 4.49 26.83
C VAL A 933 13.61 4.69 25.33
N VAL A 934 14.67 5.05 24.62
CA VAL A 934 14.78 4.81 23.19
C VAL A 934 15.49 3.48 23.02
N THR A 935 14.92 2.49 22.33
CA THR A 935 15.65 1.26 22.04
C THR A 935 16.54 1.43 20.79
N PRO A 936 17.76 0.87 20.76
CA PRO A 936 18.65 0.94 19.59
C PRO A 936 17.95 0.36 18.36
N ASP A 937 18.08 1.00 17.20
CA ASP A 937 17.32 0.70 15.96
C ASP A 937 15.78 0.65 16.11
N VAL A 938 15.21 1.16 17.21
CA VAL A 938 13.82 0.92 17.62
C VAL A 938 13.49 -0.60 17.75
N SER A 939 14.50 -1.39 18.09
CA SER A 939 14.45 -2.85 18.21
C SER A 939 13.87 -3.33 19.54
N GLY A 940 13.68 -4.64 19.68
CA GLY A 940 13.30 -5.30 20.93
C GLY A 940 11.83 -5.18 21.32
N LEU A 941 11.06 -4.27 20.70
CA LEU A 941 9.64 -4.02 21.00
C LEU A 941 8.74 -5.27 20.80
N LYS A 942 9.22 -6.25 20.03
CA LYS A 942 8.55 -7.55 19.79
C LYS A 942 9.25 -8.72 20.49
N ASN A 943 10.31 -8.47 21.25
CA ASN A 943 11.04 -9.46 22.04
C ASN A 943 10.48 -9.49 23.49
N PRO A 944 9.82 -10.58 23.93
CA PRO A 944 9.28 -10.67 25.29
C PRO A 944 10.35 -10.55 26.37
N ALA A 945 11.57 -11.01 26.10
CA ALA A 945 12.66 -10.96 27.06
C ALA A 945 13.15 -9.51 27.27
N ALA A 946 13.32 -8.75 26.19
CA ALA A 946 13.72 -7.35 26.25
C ALA A 946 12.65 -6.46 26.90
N MET A 947 11.38 -6.63 26.54
CA MET A 947 10.28 -5.82 27.11
C MET A 947 10.02 -6.14 28.59
N GLN A 948 10.19 -7.41 29.01
CA GLN A 948 10.13 -7.78 30.42
C GLN A 948 11.33 -7.21 31.19
N ALA A 949 12.55 -7.29 30.64
CA ALA A 949 13.74 -6.69 31.24
C ALA A 949 13.62 -5.17 31.42
N ALA A 950 13.11 -4.46 30.40
CA ALA A 950 12.83 -3.03 30.48
C ALA A 950 11.86 -2.70 31.65
N TRP A 951 10.75 -3.44 31.74
CA TRP A 951 9.80 -3.27 32.82
C TRP A 951 10.42 -3.51 34.21
N ASP A 952 11.26 -4.53 34.35
CA ASP A 952 11.85 -4.95 35.62
C ASP A 952 12.99 -4.02 36.11
N VAL A 953 13.66 -3.27 35.22
CA VAL A 953 14.58 -2.18 35.64
C VAL A 953 13.84 -0.88 35.99
N GLY A 954 12.55 -0.75 35.63
CA GLY A 954 11.71 0.41 35.95
C GLY A 954 11.17 1.20 34.75
N ILE A 955 11.51 0.83 33.52
CA ILE A 955 11.03 1.52 32.31
C ILE A 955 9.51 1.35 32.16
N ARG A 956 8.82 2.43 31.79
CA ARG A 956 7.36 2.49 31.58
C ARG A 956 6.99 3.01 30.19
N TYR A 957 7.85 3.81 29.60
CA TYR A 957 7.69 4.39 28.27
C TYR A 957 8.83 3.93 27.37
N THR A 958 8.47 3.53 26.15
CA THR A 958 9.43 3.33 25.05
C THR A 958 8.91 4.09 23.83
N ILE A 959 9.75 4.37 22.83
CA ILE A 959 9.28 4.88 21.53
C ILE A 959 8.99 3.78 20.51
N THR A 960 8.32 4.13 19.39
CA THR A 960 8.13 3.32 18.17
C THR A 960 8.40 4.15 16.91
N ASP A 961 8.79 3.53 15.80
CA ASP A 961 8.96 4.19 14.50
C ASP A 961 7.64 4.22 13.73
N THR A 962 7.07 5.40 13.50
CA THR A 962 5.79 5.55 12.79
C THR A 962 5.85 5.26 11.29
N SER A 963 7.03 5.16 10.68
CA SER A 963 7.15 4.67 9.29
C SER A 963 6.89 3.17 9.18
N GLN A 964 6.97 2.43 10.29
CA GLN A 964 6.74 0.99 10.32
C GLN A 964 5.23 0.67 10.42
N PRO A 965 4.70 -0.25 9.60
CA PRO A 965 3.29 -0.62 9.64
C PRO A 965 2.83 -1.14 11.01
N GLY A 966 1.84 -0.45 11.60
CA GLY A 966 1.22 -0.79 12.89
C GLY A 966 1.89 -0.15 14.11
N TRP A 967 2.83 0.77 13.91
CA TRP A 967 3.56 1.47 14.98
C TRP A 967 3.35 3.01 15.00
N ASP A 968 2.47 3.52 14.13
CA ASP A 968 1.93 4.88 14.16
C ASP A 968 0.73 4.99 15.13
N ASN A 969 0.32 6.21 15.47
CA ASN A 969 -0.76 6.44 16.45
C ASN A 969 -2.10 5.82 16.00
N PRO A 970 -2.82 5.09 16.88
CA PRO A 970 -4.16 4.59 16.56
C PRO A 970 -5.21 5.70 16.32
N SER A 971 -4.94 6.91 16.85
CA SER A 971 -5.68 8.15 16.66
C SER A 971 -4.75 9.32 17.08
N PRO A 972 -4.99 10.58 16.67
CA PRO A 972 -4.13 11.70 17.07
C PRO A 972 -3.90 11.79 18.59
N ASN A 973 -2.66 12.07 19.01
CA ASN A 973 -2.26 12.25 20.40
C ASN A 973 -2.61 11.07 21.35
N ILE A 974 -2.66 9.83 20.85
CA ILE A 974 -2.65 8.60 21.67
C ILE A 974 -1.58 7.60 21.19
N GLY A 975 -1.13 6.74 22.11
CA GLY A 975 -0.08 5.73 21.87
C GLY A 975 -0.59 4.29 21.94
N ILE A 976 0.34 3.35 22.17
CA ILE A 976 0.10 1.91 22.05
C ILE A 976 0.52 1.20 23.34
N TYR A 977 -0.38 0.50 24.03
CA TYR A 977 0.03 -0.40 25.13
C TYR A 977 0.71 -1.65 24.57
N SER A 978 1.80 -2.09 25.21
CA SER A 978 2.50 -3.31 24.81
C SER A 978 1.61 -4.54 24.97
N THR A 979 1.58 -5.38 23.94
CA THR A 979 0.89 -6.68 23.99
C THR A 979 1.71 -7.75 24.72
N LEU A 980 2.98 -7.48 25.02
CA LEU A 980 3.90 -8.38 25.73
C LEU A 980 3.91 -8.09 27.24
N VAL A 981 4.00 -6.81 27.62
CA VAL A 981 3.98 -6.36 29.01
C VAL A 981 2.90 -5.27 29.17
N PRO A 982 1.66 -5.60 29.58
CA PRO A 982 0.52 -4.67 29.48
C PRO A 982 0.62 -3.33 30.21
N GLY A 983 1.57 -3.16 31.14
CA GLY A 983 1.85 -1.88 31.79
C GLY A 983 2.83 -0.97 31.04
N LEU A 984 3.60 -1.52 30.09
CA LEU A 984 4.57 -0.79 29.27
C LEU A 984 3.85 -0.08 28.12
N PHE A 985 4.20 1.18 27.88
CA PHE A 985 3.54 2.04 26.91
C PHE A 985 4.51 2.49 25.82
N HIS A 986 4.10 2.31 24.58
CA HIS A 986 4.85 2.67 23.39
C HIS A 986 4.33 4.01 22.84
N ILE A 987 5.22 4.99 22.70
CA ILE A 987 4.98 6.34 22.21
C ILE A 987 5.40 6.41 20.73
N PRO A 988 4.48 6.68 19.79
CA PRO A 988 4.82 6.90 18.39
C PRO A 988 5.83 8.05 18.19
N ARG A 989 6.94 7.78 17.50
CA ARG A 989 8.01 8.74 17.17
C ARG A 989 8.13 8.90 15.66
N LYS A 990 8.13 10.14 15.18
CA LYS A 990 8.21 10.47 13.75
C LYS A 990 9.68 10.44 13.27
N PRO A 991 10.06 9.61 12.29
CA PRO A 991 11.35 9.74 11.62
C PRO A 991 11.37 11.02 10.77
N THR A 992 12.57 11.53 10.49
CA THR A 992 12.79 12.69 9.62
C THR A 992 13.78 12.34 8.51
N ASN A 993 13.84 13.12 7.42
CA ASN A 993 14.88 12.95 6.41
C ASN A 993 16.19 13.66 6.78
N LEU A 994 16.35 14.16 8.01
CA LEU A 994 17.66 14.47 8.59
C LEU A 994 18.20 13.15 9.16
N TYR A 995 18.92 12.41 8.29
CA TYR A 995 19.33 11.04 8.56
C TYR A 995 20.36 10.94 9.70
N TYR A 996 20.52 9.76 10.29
CA TYR A 996 21.42 9.56 11.43
C TYR A 996 22.89 9.88 11.09
N ASN A 997 23.31 9.34 9.95
CA ASN A 997 24.64 9.30 9.37
C ASN A 997 25.11 10.61 8.67
N VAL A 998 24.50 11.77 8.94
CA VAL A 998 24.88 13.05 8.28
C VAL A 998 25.23 14.17 9.26
N SER A 999 26.35 14.85 8.99
CA SER A 999 26.96 15.80 9.93
C SER A 999 27.24 17.19 9.35
N THR A 1000 27.24 17.32 8.02
CA THR A 1000 27.46 18.58 7.31
C THR A 1000 26.37 18.85 6.27
N PRO A 1001 26.20 20.11 5.82
CA PRO A 1001 25.23 20.46 4.77
C PRO A 1001 25.43 19.67 3.48
N ASP A 1002 26.69 19.36 3.13
CA ASP A 1002 27.03 18.58 1.94
C ASP A 1002 26.65 17.10 2.12
N ASP A 1003 26.89 16.49 3.29
CA ASP A 1003 26.50 15.10 3.58
C ASP A 1003 24.98 14.93 3.41
N TRP A 1004 24.21 15.77 4.12
CA TRP A 1004 22.74 15.70 4.12
C TRP A 1004 22.16 15.99 2.72
N THR A 1005 22.69 17.00 2.03
CA THR A 1005 22.27 17.31 0.66
C THR A 1005 22.61 16.16 -0.30
N ALA A 1006 23.77 15.51 -0.15
CA ALA A 1006 24.18 14.40 -1.01
C ALA A 1006 23.32 13.15 -0.79
N GLU A 1007 23.04 12.77 0.46
CA GLU A 1007 22.22 11.60 0.76
C GLU A 1007 20.75 11.81 0.38
N TYR A 1008 20.16 12.96 0.75
CA TYR A 1008 18.78 13.31 0.38
C TYR A 1008 18.58 13.29 -1.14
N ASN A 1009 19.54 13.82 -1.89
CA ASN A 1009 19.48 13.80 -3.35
C ASN A 1009 19.75 12.41 -3.95
N SER A 1010 20.47 11.52 -3.26
CA SER A 1010 20.64 10.13 -3.70
C SER A 1010 19.30 9.39 -3.78
N PHE A 1011 18.38 9.69 -2.85
CA PHE A 1011 17.01 9.20 -2.86
C PHE A 1011 16.12 9.98 -3.83
N TYR A 1012 16.10 11.32 -3.72
CA TYR A 1012 14.98 12.12 -4.26
C TYR A 1012 15.28 12.95 -5.52
N THR A 1013 16.51 12.92 -6.08
CA THR A 1013 16.82 13.64 -7.35
C THR A 1013 15.85 13.26 -8.48
N SER A 1014 15.50 11.97 -8.59
CA SER A 1014 14.57 11.49 -9.63
C SER A 1014 13.13 11.97 -9.41
N TYR A 1015 12.71 12.20 -8.16
CA TYR A 1015 11.39 12.73 -7.83
C TYR A 1015 11.29 14.23 -8.11
N TRP A 1016 12.29 15.00 -7.67
CA TRP A 1016 12.34 16.46 -7.88
C TRP A 1016 12.74 16.86 -9.32
N GLY A 1017 13.17 15.91 -10.15
CA GLY A 1017 13.67 16.14 -11.51
C GLY A 1017 15.05 16.80 -11.59
N ARG A 1018 15.64 17.11 -10.43
CA ARG A 1018 16.99 17.67 -10.23
C ARG A 1018 17.42 17.45 -8.78
N ALA A 1019 18.70 17.64 -8.51
CA ALA A 1019 19.17 17.81 -7.14
C ALA A 1019 18.62 19.11 -6.53
N LEU A 1020 18.27 19.05 -5.25
CA LEU A 1020 17.97 20.21 -4.41
C LEU A 1020 19.27 20.72 -3.75
N SER A 1021 19.33 22.03 -3.52
CA SER A 1021 20.35 22.65 -2.68
C SER A 1021 20.02 22.47 -1.20
N TYR A 1022 21.02 22.66 -0.31
CA TYR A 1022 20.84 22.55 1.15
C TYR A 1022 19.64 23.38 1.66
N SER A 1023 19.50 24.63 1.23
CA SER A 1023 18.38 25.49 1.61
C SER A 1023 17.02 25.00 1.12
N GLU A 1024 16.97 24.25 0.02
CA GLU A 1024 15.75 23.64 -0.49
C GLU A 1024 15.40 22.35 0.25
N VAL A 1025 16.38 21.53 0.63
CA VAL A 1025 16.17 20.38 1.53
C VAL A 1025 15.64 20.89 2.88
N LEU A 1026 16.29 21.91 3.44
CA LEU A 1026 15.89 22.57 4.67
C LEU A 1026 14.46 23.13 4.58
N ASP A 1027 14.08 23.74 3.45
CA ASP A 1027 12.71 24.20 3.20
C ASP A 1027 11.70 23.04 3.18
N LYS A 1028 12.01 21.89 2.56
CA LYS A 1028 11.05 20.77 2.52
C LYS A 1028 10.90 20.08 3.87
N GLU A 1029 11.98 19.80 4.57
CA GLU A 1029 11.90 19.08 5.85
C GLU A 1029 11.33 19.96 6.98
N SER A 1030 11.65 21.26 7.01
CA SER A 1030 11.00 22.19 7.94
C SER A 1030 9.50 22.37 7.67
N ALA A 1031 9.02 22.12 6.45
CA ALA A 1031 7.59 22.13 6.15
C ALA A 1031 6.85 20.94 6.79
N ASN A 1032 7.49 19.77 6.90
CA ASN A 1032 6.92 18.63 7.63
C ASN A 1032 6.78 18.93 9.13
N LEU A 1033 7.82 19.52 9.73
CA LEU A 1033 7.79 19.92 11.15
C LEU A 1033 6.76 21.03 11.42
N LEU A 1034 6.57 21.97 10.48
CA LEU A 1034 5.51 22.98 10.56
C LEU A 1034 4.11 22.36 10.66
N LEU A 1035 3.84 21.27 9.93
CA LEU A 1035 2.55 20.59 9.98
C LEU A 1035 2.30 20.00 11.38
N TYR A 1036 3.29 19.30 11.96
CA TYR A 1036 3.18 18.74 13.30
C TYR A 1036 2.96 19.82 14.37
N LEU A 1037 3.67 20.94 14.26
CA LEU A 1037 3.52 22.11 15.14
C LEU A 1037 2.12 22.74 15.06
N LEU A 1038 1.58 22.93 13.85
CA LEU A 1038 0.23 23.49 13.65
C LEU A 1038 -0.88 22.50 14.00
N GLN A 1039 -0.66 21.20 13.80
CA GLN A 1039 -1.57 20.14 14.23
C GLN A 1039 -1.67 20.04 15.76
N GLY A 1040 -0.64 20.46 16.49
CA GLY A 1040 -0.50 20.13 17.91
C GLY A 1040 -0.22 18.65 18.15
N ASN A 1041 0.55 18.04 17.23
CA ASN A 1041 1.00 16.67 17.38
C ASN A 1041 2.05 16.58 18.50
N ILE A 1042 1.81 15.74 19.51
CA ILE A 1042 2.69 15.54 20.67
C ILE A 1042 3.80 14.51 20.45
N ASP A 1043 3.79 13.78 19.33
CA ASP A 1043 4.79 12.76 19.02
C ASP A 1043 6.22 13.36 18.94
N PRO A 1044 7.24 12.72 19.55
CA PRO A 1044 8.63 13.12 19.37
C PRO A 1044 9.12 12.91 17.92
N THR A 1045 10.18 13.64 17.55
CA THR A 1045 10.90 13.49 16.27
C THR A 1045 12.30 12.94 16.49
N MET A 1046 12.76 12.11 15.54
CA MET A 1046 14.03 11.36 15.62
C MET A 1046 15.19 12.05 14.89
N TYR A 1047 16.34 12.14 15.57
CA TYR A 1047 17.65 12.66 15.14
C TYR A 1047 18.76 11.88 15.84
N HIS A 1048 20.03 12.07 15.46
CA HIS A 1048 21.19 11.37 16.05
C HIS A 1048 22.40 12.32 16.18
N GLN A 1049 23.39 11.96 17.00
CA GLN A 1049 24.46 12.88 17.42
C GLN A 1049 25.25 13.60 16.29
N PRO A 1050 25.48 13.03 15.09
CA PRO A 1050 26.15 13.74 14.00
C PRO A 1050 25.37 14.97 13.53
N ASN A 1051 24.04 14.97 13.67
CA ASN A 1051 23.17 16.10 13.30
C ASN A 1051 23.44 17.35 14.17
N THR A 1052 24.04 17.16 15.35
CA THR A 1052 24.46 18.22 16.28
C THR A 1052 25.92 18.63 16.14
N ARG A 1053 26.64 18.14 15.13
CA ARG A 1053 27.99 18.63 14.78
C ARG A 1053 27.98 20.13 14.47
N ALA A 1054 28.89 20.87 15.09
CA ALA A 1054 29.19 22.27 14.82
C ALA A 1054 29.99 22.39 13.50
N TYR A 1055 29.32 22.18 12.37
CA TYR A 1055 29.98 21.98 11.06
C TYR A 1055 30.75 23.22 10.55
N ASP A 1056 30.47 24.41 11.10
CA ASP A 1056 31.24 25.64 10.89
C ASP A 1056 31.83 26.23 12.20
N GLY A 1057 31.83 25.45 13.27
CA GLY A 1057 32.20 25.86 14.63
C GLY A 1057 31.09 26.56 15.41
N THR A 1058 29.90 26.79 14.82
CA THR A 1058 28.77 27.44 15.51
C THR A 1058 27.39 26.86 15.20
N ARG A 1059 27.14 26.42 13.96
CA ARG A 1059 25.83 25.92 13.50
C ARG A 1059 25.81 24.40 13.36
N THR A 1060 24.62 23.84 13.52
CA THR A 1060 24.36 22.40 13.45
C THR A 1060 23.18 22.12 12.52
N LEU A 1061 23.11 20.94 11.92
CA LEU A 1061 22.03 20.60 10.98
C LEU A 1061 20.67 20.58 11.65
N LEU A 1062 20.60 20.04 12.88
CA LEU A 1062 19.39 20.06 13.69
C LEU A 1062 18.98 21.48 14.06
N GLY A 1063 19.94 22.35 14.39
CA GLY A 1063 19.69 23.76 14.71
C GLY A 1063 19.10 24.54 13.53
N ASP A 1064 19.73 24.45 12.36
CA ASP A 1064 19.24 25.11 11.13
C ASP A 1064 17.82 24.61 10.74
N LEU A 1065 17.52 23.31 10.93
CA LEU A 1065 16.21 22.71 10.63
C LEU A 1065 15.13 23.24 11.58
N LEU A 1066 15.41 23.26 12.88
CA LEU A 1066 14.48 23.73 13.90
C LEU A 1066 14.26 25.24 13.81
N ASP A 1067 15.30 26.05 13.59
CA ASP A 1067 15.15 27.50 13.37
C ASP A 1067 14.27 27.79 12.14
N THR A 1068 14.42 27.03 11.05
CA THR A 1068 13.58 27.19 9.86
C THR A 1068 12.12 26.79 10.13
N ALA A 1069 11.89 25.69 10.86
CA ALA A 1069 10.55 25.26 11.26
C ALA A 1069 9.87 26.25 12.22
N PHE A 1070 10.60 26.76 13.22
CA PHE A 1070 10.11 27.77 14.16
C PHE A 1070 9.86 29.10 13.48
N GLY A 1071 10.72 29.54 12.55
CA GLY A 1071 10.49 30.74 11.74
C GLY A 1071 9.22 30.64 10.90
N LYS A 1072 8.99 29.50 10.25
CA LYS A 1072 7.74 29.21 9.52
C LYS A 1072 6.52 29.18 10.43
N PHE A 1073 6.61 28.57 11.60
CA PHE A 1073 5.52 28.54 12.56
C PHE A 1073 5.19 29.94 13.08
N ARG A 1074 6.22 30.75 13.37
CA ARG A 1074 6.08 32.16 13.80
C ARG A 1074 5.53 33.08 12.71
N ALA A 1075 5.66 32.73 11.43
CA ALA A 1075 5.00 33.46 10.35
C ALA A 1075 3.47 33.42 10.48
N TYR A 1076 2.90 32.33 11.01
CA TYR A 1076 1.45 32.10 11.09
C TYR A 1076 0.88 32.09 12.53
N SER A 1077 1.67 31.75 13.54
CA SER A 1077 1.20 31.49 14.91
C SER A 1077 2.10 32.12 15.98
N THR A 1078 1.47 32.70 17.00
CA THR A 1078 2.09 33.26 18.21
C THR A 1078 1.99 32.34 19.41
N LEU A 1079 1.44 31.12 19.26
CA LEU A 1079 1.39 30.13 20.35
C LEU A 1079 2.79 29.74 20.83
N PRO A 1080 3.07 29.62 22.15
CA PRO A 1080 4.35 29.08 22.63
C PRO A 1080 4.56 27.64 22.15
N ILE A 1081 5.76 27.26 21.72
CA ILE A 1081 6.08 25.86 21.44
C ILE A 1081 6.58 25.21 22.73
N ILE A 1082 6.07 24.01 23.05
CA ILE A 1082 6.38 23.27 24.27
C ILE A 1082 7.18 22.00 23.95
N SER A 1083 8.23 21.72 24.73
CA SER A 1083 9.00 20.48 24.67
C SER A 1083 8.75 19.63 25.92
N PRO A 1084 7.71 18.77 25.91
CA PRO A 1084 7.44 17.86 27.03
C PRO A 1084 8.44 16.70 27.07
N ASP A 1085 8.81 16.28 28.28
CA ASP A 1085 9.62 15.08 28.49
C ASP A 1085 8.86 13.80 28.08
N GLU A 1086 9.57 12.72 27.74
CA GLU A 1086 8.98 11.50 27.15
C GLU A 1086 7.90 10.86 28.06
N ASP A 1087 8.11 10.81 29.37
CA ASP A 1087 7.09 10.34 30.32
C ASP A 1087 5.90 11.30 30.43
N VAL A 1088 6.08 12.60 30.19
CA VAL A 1088 4.99 13.58 30.13
C VAL A 1088 4.17 13.38 28.85
N ILE A 1089 4.80 13.09 27.72
CA ILE A 1089 4.13 12.70 26.47
C ILE A 1089 3.30 11.43 26.70
N GLY A 1090 3.95 10.36 27.18
CA GLY A 1090 3.31 9.08 27.46
C GLY A 1090 2.14 9.21 28.44
N LYS A 1091 2.31 9.94 29.54
CA LYS A 1091 1.26 10.19 30.54
C LYS A 1091 0.09 11.00 29.98
N ARG A 1092 0.32 11.99 29.11
CA ARG A 1092 -0.76 12.75 28.44
C ARG A 1092 -1.55 11.86 27.47
N MET A 1093 -0.86 11.05 26.66
CA MET A 1093 -1.51 10.05 25.79
C MET A 1093 -2.34 9.05 26.60
N GLN A 1094 -1.77 8.48 27.68
CA GLN A 1094 -2.45 7.55 28.57
C GLN A 1094 -3.68 8.16 29.25
N ASN A 1095 -3.61 9.40 29.73
CA ASN A 1095 -4.75 10.11 30.32
C ASN A 1095 -5.89 10.29 29.30
N THR A 1096 -5.56 10.62 28.04
CA THR A 1096 -6.54 10.71 26.94
C THR A 1096 -7.19 9.36 26.66
N MET A 1097 -6.42 8.27 26.62
CA MET A 1097 -6.93 6.91 26.43
C MET A 1097 -7.80 6.43 27.61
N ALA A 1098 -7.39 6.72 28.84
CA ALA A 1098 -8.14 6.43 30.06
C ALA A 1098 -9.48 7.18 30.09
N ARG A 1099 -9.48 8.48 29.76
CA ARG A 1099 -10.70 9.28 29.58
C ARG A 1099 -11.64 8.64 28.55
N ASN A 1100 -11.13 8.30 27.37
CA ASN A 1100 -11.95 7.74 26.27
C ASN A 1100 -12.58 6.37 26.62
N SER A 1101 -11.96 5.59 27.50
CA SER A 1101 -12.44 4.28 27.95
C SER A 1101 -13.22 4.30 29.28
N SER A 1102 -13.17 5.40 30.03
CA SER A 1102 -13.74 5.49 31.38
C SER A 1102 -15.26 5.49 31.47
N GLY A 1103 -15.97 5.87 30.41
CA GLY A 1103 -17.41 6.17 30.49
C GLY A 1103 -17.72 7.50 31.20
N LEU A 1104 -16.75 8.41 31.30
CA LEU A 1104 -16.91 9.77 31.82
C LEU A 1104 -18.11 10.49 31.17
N THR A 1105 -19.00 11.01 32.01
CA THR A 1105 -20.04 11.97 31.63
C THR A 1105 -19.58 13.37 32.04
N ALA A 1106 -19.61 14.31 31.10
CA ALA A 1106 -19.21 15.69 31.30
C ALA A 1106 -20.32 16.63 30.82
N THR A 1107 -20.69 17.61 31.66
CA THR A 1107 -21.89 18.43 31.45
C THR A 1107 -21.64 19.89 31.81
N ILE A 1108 -21.92 20.79 30.89
CA ILE A 1108 -21.95 22.24 31.11
C ILE A 1108 -23.39 22.64 31.44
N THR A 1109 -23.57 23.40 32.51
CA THR A 1109 -24.82 24.11 32.84
C THR A 1109 -24.54 25.62 32.68
N PRO A 1110 -24.95 26.26 31.56
CA PRO A 1110 -24.57 27.64 31.26
C PRO A 1110 -24.99 28.62 32.37
N GLY A 1111 -24.06 29.49 32.78
CA GLY A 1111 -24.26 30.43 33.89
C GLY A 1111 -24.28 29.80 35.29
N VAL A 1112 -23.92 28.52 35.44
CA VAL A 1112 -23.88 27.81 36.73
C VAL A 1112 -22.54 27.09 36.93
N GLY A 1113 -22.10 26.28 35.97
CA GLY A 1113 -20.84 25.54 36.09
C GLY A 1113 -20.71 24.35 35.17
N VAL A 1114 -19.63 23.60 35.36
CA VAL A 1114 -19.32 22.36 34.63
C VAL A 1114 -19.06 21.21 35.60
N SER A 1115 -19.64 20.04 35.33
CA SER A 1115 -19.57 18.87 36.19
C SER A 1115 -19.09 17.62 35.44
N PHE A 1116 -18.28 16.81 36.12
CA PHE A 1116 -17.65 15.59 35.61
C PHE A 1116 -17.96 14.42 36.53
N THR A 1117 -18.49 13.32 35.98
CA THR A 1117 -18.85 12.11 36.73
C THR A 1117 -18.33 10.88 35.99
N SER A 1118 -17.62 9.98 36.67
CA SER A 1118 -17.02 8.78 36.05
C SER A 1118 -17.32 7.53 36.89
N PRO A 1119 -17.65 6.38 36.28
CA PRO A 1119 -17.79 5.11 37.01
C PRO A 1119 -16.45 4.54 37.49
N VAL A 1120 -15.32 5.00 36.95
CA VAL A 1120 -13.95 4.60 37.35
C VAL A 1120 -13.11 5.83 37.69
N SER A 1121 -12.07 5.68 38.51
CA SER A 1121 -11.13 6.77 38.77
C SER A 1121 -10.36 7.13 37.49
N VAL A 1122 -10.38 8.41 37.10
CA VAL A 1122 -9.81 8.89 35.83
C VAL A 1122 -9.23 10.29 35.97
N GLU A 1123 -8.18 10.58 35.21
CA GLU A 1123 -7.49 11.87 35.14
C GLU A 1123 -7.44 12.34 33.69
N PHE A 1124 -7.78 13.60 33.42
CA PHE A 1124 -7.87 14.15 32.07
C PHE A 1124 -7.72 15.67 32.05
N ALA A 1125 -7.28 16.22 30.91
CA ALA A 1125 -7.19 17.66 30.69
C ALA A 1125 -8.54 18.26 30.25
N VAL A 1126 -8.79 19.51 30.65
CA VAL A 1126 -9.93 20.33 30.25
C VAL A 1126 -9.48 21.77 29.99
N SER A 1127 -9.63 22.21 28.74
CA SER A 1127 -9.49 23.62 28.36
C SER A 1127 -10.68 24.45 28.83
N GLY A 1128 -10.42 25.67 29.29
CA GLY A 1128 -11.44 26.68 29.65
C GLY A 1128 -11.76 26.78 31.14
N ILE A 1129 -11.36 25.81 31.96
CA ILE A 1129 -11.48 25.89 33.42
C ILE A 1129 -10.23 26.56 33.98
N CYS A 1130 -10.40 27.62 34.77
CA CYS A 1130 -9.31 28.29 35.49
C CYS A 1130 -9.38 28.01 37.00
N THR A 1131 -8.27 27.49 37.54
CA THR A 1131 -8.03 27.23 38.97
C THR A 1131 -6.66 27.80 39.35
N ALA A 1132 -6.29 27.74 40.64
CA ALA A 1132 -4.97 28.14 41.11
C ALA A 1132 -3.82 27.25 40.58
N THR A 1133 -4.12 26.06 40.08
CA THR A 1133 -3.14 25.08 39.57
C THR A 1133 -3.29 24.82 38.06
N SER A 1134 -4.09 25.61 37.34
CA SER A 1134 -4.23 25.49 35.90
C SER A 1134 -2.97 25.97 35.18
N GLU A 1135 -2.57 25.23 34.15
CA GLU A 1135 -1.61 25.72 33.17
C GLU A 1135 -2.22 26.89 32.40
N ARG A 1136 -1.42 27.91 32.04
CA ARG A 1136 -1.84 28.99 31.15
C ARG A 1136 -1.10 28.91 29.83
N TYR A 1137 -1.83 28.62 28.77
CA TYR A 1137 -1.29 28.44 27.43
C TYR A 1137 -2.11 29.23 26.40
N GLY A 1138 -1.46 30.03 25.55
CA GLY A 1138 -2.16 30.81 24.52
C GLY A 1138 -3.23 31.79 25.04
N GLY A 1139 -3.17 32.18 26.32
CA GLY A 1139 -4.21 32.98 26.99
C GLY A 1139 -5.39 32.17 27.54
N LYS A 1140 -5.38 30.85 27.41
CA LYS A 1140 -6.38 29.91 27.95
C LYS A 1140 -5.84 29.17 29.17
N CYS A 1141 -6.76 28.75 30.05
CA CYS A 1141 -6.46 27.85 31.16
C CYS A 1141 -6.68 26.40 30.71
N ILE A 1142 -5.71 25.52 31.00
CA ILE A 1142 -5.85 24.07 30.85
C ILE A 1142 -5.73 23.46 32.24
N THR A 1143 -6.75 22.69 32.64
CA THR A 1143 -6.84 22.09 33.98
C THR A 1143 -6.86 20.58 33.89
N ASN A 1144 -5.92 19.92 34.59
CA ASN A 1144 -6.03 18.48 34.84
C ASN A 1144 -7.08 18.25 35.93
N VAL A 1145 -8.14 17.53 35.57
CA VAL A 1145 -9.23 17.13 36.46
C VAL A 1145 -9.08 15.65 36.78
N LYS A 1146 -9.09 15.33 38.07
CA LYS A 1146 -9.19 13.95 38.56
C LYS A 1146 -10.58 13.71 39.13
N VAL A 1147 -11.25 12.66 38.67
CA VAL A 1147 -12.55 12.21 39.18
C VAL A 1147 -12.34 10.81 39.76
N GLU A 1148 -12.72 10.59 41.02
CA GLU A 1148 -12.68 9.25 41.62
C GLU A 1148 -13.93 8.43 41.25
N ALA A 1149 -13.82 7.11 41.25
CA ALA A 1149 -14.89 6.19 40.87
C ALA A 1149 -16.22 6.49 41.60
N GLY A 1150 -17.28 6.77 40.83
CA GLY A 1150 -18.62 7.07 41.33
C GLY A 1150 -18.80 8.48 41.92
N GLN A 1151 -17.78 9.34 41.88
CA GLN A 1151 -17.86 10.72 42.35
C GLN A 1151 -18.19 11.71 41.22
N THR A 1152 -18.67 12.89 41.62
CA THR A 1152 -18.88 14.04 40.73
C THR A 1152 -18.00 15.20 41.18
N VAL A 1153 -17.20 15.74 40.27
CA VAL A 1153 -16.41 16.96 40.48
C VAL A 1153 -17.07 18.10 39.72
N THR A 1154 -17.35 19.22 40.39
CA THR A 1154 -18.03 20.39 39.80
C THR A 1154 -17.20 21.65 39.98
N PHE A 1155 -17.02 22.40 38.91
CA PHE A 1155 -16.43 23.73 38.90
C PHE A 1155 -17.53 24.75 38.64
N VAL A 1156 -17.70 25.72 39.54
CA VAL A 1156 -18.61 26.85 39.35
C VAL A 1156 -17.96 27.83 38.38
N THR A 1157 -18.62 28.10 37.26
CA THR A 1157 -18.20 29.17 36.34
C THR A 1157 -18.72 30.49 36.90
N LEU A 1158 -17.80 31.40 37.24
CA LEU A 1158 -18.11 32.79 37.62
C LEU A 1158 -18.62 33.61 36.42
#